data_AF-A0A8T7KJ84-F1
#
_entry.id   AF-A0A8T7KJ84-F1
#
_cell.length_a   1.000
_cell.length_b   1.000
_cell.length_c   1.000
_cell.angle_alpha   90.00
_cell.angle_beta   90.00
_cell.angle_gamma   90.00
#
_symmetry.space_group_name_H-M   'P 1'
#
loop_
_entity.id
_entity.type
_entity.pdbx_description
1 polymer ?
#
loop_
_entity_poly.entity_id
_entity_poly.type
_entity_poly.pdbx_seq_one_letter_code
_entity_poly.pdbx_strand_id
1 'polypeptide(L)'
;MDQLSLADAARIVLTYISPLIAGGALAKLGEEATDASLELLGKAWDALGRRFQGDRKAEAALTLFEDDPASEAMQQKVADQIVARFQADPTAANELLALTRAIAEASPAARSVVLSDSAQAGVINQGHIGRNLFTGETHSNNFAEVINIYTGGAAAPRADYEGALRRYLDDLYACHATLDLRGIDEQRPVEIQLTDLYISLTLREPALATLRGPGAVRRFMGAPGEPAATDAPAILEAEQAEARERTVTWPEALRDHPRIAVVGKPGSGKTTLLHYTAVRLAEILARDENQRLGDLGLDRPLVPILLPLRDLGAYLRECGPRELSGNGPRLLLEGLANYYQGRSLDLPANFFGRLCDEGKAILLLDGLDEVSRTDDREIVSGIVREFARRFRHCRYVVTARVAAYTGASEVGADFTICTVDDLDEEQQQRFIANWSACVHRLVYPKSTAETVKRLARTFNDGLWHAVSENPGVRRLAPNPLLLTVIAIVFFNRQDLPENRAQLYEECVTVLLRGGRGKVDTAGKERAALLMGLEARRELLAAVAYQMHMGGEQHKLIDRDDLEQRISAYLGPRSASEQAAADLARAFLKELPVHIGLLDEVEQHRFGFSHLSFQEFLAARYIAEQREAVWDELLDRYRESWWREVIVLCAGHLSQERSWLFLQRLISRGDTPAERAEALDLATSALLELERFKGQGPIRGQIRDEALRILELRPVESAPAAARVRCGAVLARVGDPRPGVCDLPPPMVPITGGSFIIGTSADEIAEFTEQYLAEYRAAVDTLDAEQEQQIRDFLQGWINSVPVTVAPFELARYPVTNAQFKLFIDADGYNPTSTWWDGVGAAWLREPLPRREQDGWIHRLEKDAPEFWDDPDVGIARPNHPVVGVSWYEATAFCAWLTQHLNDGYVYRLPSEAEWEYAARGTLGRLYPWGDVTPDGERANYRRNAGYTTAVGCFPAGATPEGLLDLAGNVWEWTRSEYRSYPYDPNDGREAGGDPARKTFTIRGGSWNGRPILLRAAGRFHNYPDRRLLYVGVRLARHLKV
;
A
#
# COMPACT_ATOMS: atom_id res chain seq x y z
N MET A 1 -28.76 -47.32 48.54
CA MET A 1 -29.69 -47.68 47.45
C MET A 1 -30.94 -48.39 47.93
N ASP A 2 -30.88 -49.16 49.02
CA ASP A 2 -32.05 -49.86 49.59
C ASP A 2 -33.10 -48.94 50.23
N GLN A 3 -32.93 -47.62 50.10
CA GLN A 3 -33.81 -46.58 50.61
C GLN A 3 -34.33 -45.63 49.52
N LEU A 4 -34.02 -45.91 48.25
CA LEU A 4 -34.51 -45.12 47.12
C LEU A 4 -36.03 -45.31 46.98
N SER A 5 -36.76 -44.19 46.95
CA SER A 5 -38.17 -44.22 46.58
C SER A 5 -38.28 -44.65 45.10
N LEU A 6 -39.42 -45.23 44.73
CA LEU A 6 -39.65 -45.61 43.34
C LEU A 6 -39.63 -44.40 42.39
N ALA A 7 -40.00 -43.23 42.90
CA ALA A 7 -39.99 -41.97 42.15
C ALA A 7 -38.57 -41.46 41.92
N ASP A 8 -37.69 -41.56 42.93
CA ASP A 8 -36.30 -41.17 42.81
C ASP A 8 -35.49 -42.14 41.94
N ALA A 9 -35.78 -43.44 42.03
CA ALA A 9 -35.19 -44.44 41.13
C ALA A 9 -35.62 -44.19 39.68
N ALA A 10 -36.90 -43.89 39.43
CA ALA A 10 -37.40 -43.52 38.11
C ALA A 10 -36.78 -42.21 37.59
N ARG A 11 -36.60 -41.20 38.45
CA ARG A 11 -35.92 -39.95 38.09
C ARG A 11 -34.45 -40.17 37.77
N ILE A 12 -33.70 -40.95 38.56
CA ILE A 12 -32.31 -41.29 38.26
C ILE A 12 -32.22 -42.02 36.91
N VAL A 13 -33.06 -43.03 36.69
CA VAL A 13 -33.10 -43.75 35.42
C VAL A 13 -33.38 -42.79 34.26
N LEU A 14 -34.33 -41.86 34.38
CA LEU A 14 -34.62 -40.88 33.33
C LEU A 14 -33.53 -39.80 33.18
N THR A 15 -32.97 -39.27 34.27
CA THR A 15 -31.92 -38.24 34.25
C THR A 15 -30.63 -38.76 33.62
N TYR A 16 -30.34 -40.06 33.74
CA TYR A 16 -29.14 -40.66 33.14
C TYR A 16 -29.42 -41.31 31.78
N ILE A 17 -30.59 -41.93 31.55
CA ILE A 17 -30.93 -42.52 30.24
C ILE A 17 -31.36 -41.43 29.23
N SER A 18 -31.99 -40.33 29.66
CA SER A 18 -32.46 -39.26 28.75
C SER A 18 -31.33 -38.59 27.96
N PRO A 19 -30.22 -38.13 28.56
CA PRO A 19 -29.12 -37.50 27.80
C PRO A 19 -28.39 -38.49 26.89
N LEU A 20 -28.37 -39.77 27.28
CA LEU A 20 -27.71 -40.85 26.53
C LEU A 20 -28.47 -41.22 25.26
N ILE A 21 -29.81 -41.16 25.27
CA ILE A 21 -30.68 -41.40 24.11
C ILE A 21 -30.87 -40.13 23.27
N ALA A 22 -31.06 -38.96 23.89
CA ALA A 22 -31.32 -37.68 23.23
C ALA A 22 -30.16 -37.12 22.39
N GLY A 23 -28.93 -37.34 22.87
CA GLY A 23 -27.78 -36.56 22.41
C GLY A 23 -26.84 -37.27 21.47
N GLY A 24 -27.17 -38.47 20.96
CA GLY A 24 -26.19 -39.32 20.27
C GLY A 24 -24.91 -39.52 21.11
N ALA A 25 -25.02 -39.40 22.44
CA ALA A 25 -23.91 -39.36 23.40
C ALA A 25 -23.25 -40.74 23.59
N LEU A 26 -23.74 -41.76 22.88
CA LEU A 26 -23.00 -42.97 22.53
C LEU A 26 -21.68 -42.67 21.80
N ALA A 27 -21.54 -41.54 21.10
CA ALA A 27 -20.29 -41.17 20.41
C ALA A 27 -19.24 -40.50 21.31
N LYS A 28 -19.62 -39.93 22.46
CA LYS A 28 -18.67 -39.25 23.38
C LYS A 28 -18.22 -40.09 24.57
N LEU A 29 -18.88 -41.22 24.84
CA LEU A 29 -18.44 -42.20 25.86
C LEU A 29 -17.43 -43.23 25.33
N GLY A 30 -17.10 -43.18 24.04
CA GLY A 30 -16.23 -44.13 23.34
C GLY A 30 -14.74 -44.10 23.71
N GLU A 31 -14.31 -43.22 24.62
CA GLU A 31 -12.93 -43.28 25.14
C GLU A 31 -12.83 -43.93 26.53
N GLU A 32 -13.96 -44.09 27.28
CA GLU A 32 -13.92 -44.62 28.66
C GLU A 32 -15.06 -45.60 29.06
N ALA A 33 -16.07 -45.87 28.22
CA ALA A 33 -17.16 -46.80 28.56
C ALA A 33 -16.99 -48.21 27.96
N THR A 34 -17.28 -49.27 28.74
CA THR A 34 -17.22 -50.66 28.25
C THR A 34 -18.45 -51.05 27.42
N ASP A 35 -18.29 -51.88 26.40
CA ASP A 35 -19.38 -52.41 25.54
C ASP A 35 -20.55 -53.01 26.33
N ALA A 36 -20.26 -53.61 27.50
CA ALA A 36 -21.26 -54.18 28.40
C ALA A 36 -22.21 -53.13 28.98
N SER A 37 -21.72 -51.91 29.25
CA SER A 37 -22.53 -50.80 29.77
C SER A 37 -23.53 -50.29 28.72
N LEU A 38 -23.12 -50.25 27.46
CA LEU A 38 -23.96 -49.84 26.34
C LEU A 38 -25.04 -50.88 26.02
N GLU A 39 -24.70 -52.17 26.09
CA GLU A 39 -25.65 -53.27 25.88
C GLU A 39 -26.72 -53.32 26.99
N LEU A 40 -26.34 -53.05 28.26
CA LEU A 40 -27.26 -53.06 29.39
C LEU A 40 -28.28 -51.90 29.31
N LEU A 41 -27.82 -50.73 28.88
CA LEU A 41 -28.66 -49.55 28.68
C LEU A 41 -29.67 -49.73 27.54
N GLY A 42 -29.29 -50.41 26.45
CA GLY A 42 -30.22 -50.77 25.38
C GLY A 42 -31.33 -51.73 25.84
N LYS A 43 -30.96 -52.79 26.57
CA LYS A 43 -31.94 -53.77 27.10
C LYS A 43 -32.93 -53.14 28.08
N ALA A 44 -32.49 -52.15 28.86
CA ALA A 44 -33.34 -51.40 29.78
C ALA A 44 -34.45 -50.63 29.06
N TRP A 45 -34.12 -49.96 27.96
CA TRP A 45 -35.06 -49.18 27.16
C TRP A 45 -36.13 -50.08 26.52
N ASP A 46 -35.72 -51.19 25.91
CA ASP A 46 -36.64 -52.16 25.29
C ASP A 46 -37.56 -52.85 26.31
N ALA A 47 -37.11 -53.04 27.55
CA ALA A 47 -37.92 -53.59 28.63
C ALA A 47 -39.00 -52.60 29.10
N LEU A 48 -38.63 -51.32 29.24
CA LEU A 48 -39.56 -50.24 29.58
C LEU A 48 -40.65 -50.09 28.50
N GLY A 49 -40.27 -49.99 27.22
CA GLY A 49 -41.23 -49.85 26.11
C GLY A 49 -42.26 -50.98 26.03
N ARG A 50 -41.84 -52.24 26.24
CA ARG A 50 -42.74 -53.41 26.27
C ARG A 50 -43.74 -53.39 27.43
N ARG A 51 -43.43 -52.70 28.53
CA ARG A 51 -44.29 -52.69 29.73
C ARG A 51 -45.39 -51.62 29.70
N PHE A 52 -45.21 -50.60 28.86
CA PHE A 52 -46.23 -49.58 28.60
C PHE A 52 -47.19 -49.95 27.47
N GLN A 53 -47.01 -51.11 26.84
CA GLN A 53 -47.84 -51.54 25.72
C GLN A 53 -49.32 -51.63 26.08
N GLY A 54 -50.15 -50.87 25.37
CA GLY A 54 -51.59 -50.79 25.55
C GLY A 54 -52.08 -49.71 26.54
N ASP A 55 -51.17 -49.01 27.22
CA ASP A 55 -51.51 -47.79 27.96
C ASP A 55 -51.24 -46.56 27.07
N ARG A 56 -52.29 -46.15 26.35
CA ARG A 56 -52.22 -45.06 25.36
C ARG A 56 -51.71 -43.73 25.91
N LYS A 57 -51.81 -43.47 27.22
CA LYS A 57 -51.29 -42.23 27.81
C LYS A 57 -49.79 -42.30 28.08
N ALA A 58 -49.29 -43.48 28.46
CA ALA A 58 -47.88 -43.72 28.76
C ALA A 58 -47.04 -43.93 27.50
N GLU A 59 -47.58 -44.64 26.51
CA GLU A 59 -46.96 -44.71 25.18
C GLU A 59 -46.81 -43.30 24.58
N ALA A 60 -47.87 -42.47 24.62
CA ALA A 60 -47.82 -41.11 24.09
C ALA A 60 -46.86 -40.18 24.84
N ALA A 61 -46.70 -40.37 26.15
CA ALA A 61 -45.75 -39.60 26.96
C ALA A 61 -44.29 -40.00 26.66
N LEU A 62 -44.02 -41.29 26.43
CA LEU A 62 -42.69 -41.79 26.05
C LEU A 62 -42.30 -41.33 24.64
N THR A 63 -43.23 -41.33 23.68
CA THR A 63 -42.97 -40.80 22.32
C THR A 63 -42.69 -39.30 22.36
N LEU A 64 -43.46 -38.54 23.12
CA LEU A 64 -43.22 -37.10 23.31
C LEU A 64 -41.90 -36.80 24.05
N PHE A 65 -41.42 -37.72 24.87
CA PHE A 65 -40.13 -37.64 25.54
C PHE A 65 -38.96 -38.03 24.63
N GLU A 66 -39.14 -38.92 23.65
CA GLU A 66 -38.14 -39.14 22.59
C GLU A 66 -37.96 -37.88 21.71
N ASP A 67 -39.05 -37.14 21.44
CA ASP A 67 -39.04 -35.91 20.63
C ASP A 67 -38.47 -34.68 21.35
N ASP A 68 -38.70 -34.57 22.67
CA ASP A 68 -38.13 -33.52 23.51
C ASP A 68 -37.68 -34.06 24.89
N PRO A 69 -36.56 -34.79 24.91
CA PRO A 69 -36.03 -35.43 26.11
C PRO A 69 -35.44 -34.44 27.12
N ALA A 70 -35.14 -33.20 26.69
CA ALA A 70 -34.57 -32.16 27.52
C ALA A 70 -35.63 -31.35 28.30
N SER A 71 -36.91 -31.53 27.97
CA SER A 71 -38.03 -30.90 28.65
C SER A 71 -38.23 -31.48 30.05
N GLU A 72 -37.85 -30.73 31.07
CA GLU A 72 -38.01 -31.07 32.50
C GLU A 72 -39.47 -31.41 32.85
N ALA A 73 -40.45 -30.74 32.21
CA ALA A 73 -41.87 -31.02 32.38
C ALA A 73 -42.31 -32.35 31.74
N MET A 74 -41.72 -32.71 30.58
CA MET A 74 -41.96 -34.01 29.95
C MET A 74 -41.27 -35.12 30.73
N GLN A 75 -40.04 -34.90 31.19
CA GLN A 75 -39.30 -35.79 32.09
C GLN A 75 -40.10 -36.06 33.36
N GLN A 76 -40.64 -35.02 33.98
CA GLN A 76 -41.47 -35.15 35.17
C GLN A 76 -42.78 -35.88 34.87
N LYS A 77 -43.45 -35.58 33.74
CA LYS A 77 -44.71 -36.22 33.34
C LYS A 77 -44.54 -37.70 32.98
N VAL A 78 -43.45 -38.07 32.33
CA VAL A 78 -43.08 -39.47 32.06
C VAL A 78 -42.66 -40.17 33.35
N ALA A 79 -41.88 -39.52 34.21
CA ALA A 79 -41.53 -40.04 35.54
C ALA A 79 -42.79 -40.34 36.36
N ASP A 80 -43.76 -39.42 36.39
CA ASP A 80 -45.02 -39.57 37.13
C ASP A 80 -45.86 -40.73 36.56
N GLN A 81 -45.88 -40.93 35.24
CA GLN A 81 -46.58 -42.05 34.61
C GLN A 81 -45.89 -43.39 34.81
N ILE A 82 -44.56 -43.43 34.81
CA ILE A 82 -43.77 -44.60 35.19
C ILE A 82 -44.08 -44.96 36.64
N VAL A 83 -43.96 -44.01 37.57
CA VAL A 83 -44.22 -44.24 39.00
C VAL A 83 -45.65 -44.74 39.24
N ALA A 84 -46.66 -44.10 38.61
CA ALA A 84 -48.05 -44.51 38.74
C ALA A 84 -48.31 -45.94 38.22
N ARG A 85 -47.63 -46.34 37.13
CA ARG A 85 -47.78 -47.67 36.54
C ARG A 85 -47.11 -48.75 37.39
N PHE A 86 -45.93 -48.47 37.91
CA PHE A 86 -45.14 -49.44 38.70
C PHE A 86 -45.63 -49.57 40.16
N GLN A 87 -46.32 -48.57 40.72
CA GLN A 87 -47.02 -48.70 42.01
C GLN A 87 -48.21 -49.69 41.96
N ALA A 88 -48.75 -49.98 40.77
CA ALA A 88 -49.85 -50.92 40.58
C ALA A 88 -49.43 -52.39 40.43
N ASP A 89 -48.13 -52.69 40.22
CA ASP A 89 -47.57 -54.05 40.11
C ASP A 89 -46.24 -54.16 40.91
N PRO A 90 -46.29 -54.69 42.15
CA PRO A 90 -45.14 -54.74 43.06
C PRO A 90 -43.94 -55.55 42.54
N THR A 91 -44.14 -56.44 41.58
CA THR A 91 -43.07 -57.27 41.00
C THR A 91 -42.16 -56.45 40.08
N ALA A 92 -42.72 -55.45 39.39
CA ALA A 92 -42.03 -54.60 38.42
C ALA A 92 -41.16 -53.51 39.10
N ALA A 93 -41.55 -53.09 40.31
CA ALA A 93 -40.81 -52.14 41.15
C ALA A 93 -39.40 -52.64 41.52
N ASN A 94 -39.27 -53.95 41.81
CA ASN A 94 -38.00 -54.57 42.19
C ASN A 94 -37.02 -54.68 41.00
N GLU A 95 -37.52 -54.80 39.78
CA GLU A 95 -36.70 -54.86 38.56
C GLU A 95 -36.13 -53.49 38.18
N LEU A 96 -36.90 -52.40 38.34
CA LEU A 96 -36.42 -51.03 38.12
C LEU A 96 -35.28 -50.68 39.09
N LEU A 97 -35.44 -51.05 40.36
CA LEU A 97 -34.40 -50.89 41.38
C LEU A 97 -33.14 -51.70 41.04
N ALA A 98 -33.27 -52.95 40.57
CA ALA A 98 -32.14 -53.76 40.15
C ALA A 98 -31.38 -53.13 38.96
N LEU A 99 -32.10 -52.52 38.03
CA LEU A 99 -31.55 -51.83 36.87
C LEU A 99 -30.81 -50.54 37.25
N THR A 100 -31.37 -49.74 38.16
CA THR A 100 -30.71 -48.55 38.74
C THR A 100 -29.42 -48.95 39.47
N ARG A 101 -29.40 -50.10 40.16
CA ARG A 101 -28.18 -50.60 40.80
C ARG A 101 -27.09 -50.93 39.79
N ALA A 102 -27.43 -51.61 38.71
CA ALA A 102 -26.46 -51.96 37.67
C ALA A 102 -25.88 -50.73 36.96
N ILE A 103 -26.68 -49.67 36.75
CA ILE A 103 -26.21 -48.39 36.16
C ILE A 103 -25.30 -47.62 37.12
N ALA A 104 -25.63 -47.60 38.42
CA ALA A 104 -24.82 -46.96 39.44
C ALA A 104 -23.47 -47.69 39.68
N GLU A 105 -23.43 -49.01 39.52
CA GLU A 105 -22.21 -49.81 39.61
C GLU A 105 -21.30 -49.67 38.37
N ALA A 106 -21.88 -49.37 37.20
CA ALA A 106 -21.17 -49.25 35.93
C ALA A 106 -20.56 -47.85 35.64
N SER A 107 -20.82 -46.82 36.45
CA SER A 107 -20.31 -45.45 36.21
C SER A 107 -19.72 -44.77 37.46
N PRO A 108 -18.41 -44.47 37.48
CA PRO A 108 -17.76 -43.74 38.58
C PRO A 108 -18.29 -42.30 38.78
N ALA A 109 -18.91 -41.71 37.75
CA ALA A 109 -19.45 -40.35 37.75
C ALA A 109 -20.79 -40.19 38.51
N ALA A 110 -21.44 -41.28 38.89
CA ALA A 110 -22.79 -41.26 39.50
C ALA A 110 -22.81 -41.20 41.05
N ARG A 111 -21.67 -40.95 41.71
CA ARG A 111 -21.55 -41.04 43.19
C ARG A 111 -22.06 -39.85 44.01
N SER A 112 -22.61 -38.80 43.41
CA SER A 112 -23.27 -37.72 44.16
C SER A 112 -24.66 -37.40 43.61
N VAL A 113 -25.66 -38.10 44.11
CA VAL A 113 -27.06 -37.71 43.98
C VAL A 113 -27.64 -37.65 45.40
N VAL A 114 -27.97 -36.44 45.86
CA VAL A 114 -28.84 -36.24 47.03
C VAL A 114 -30.23 -35.93 46.50
N LEU A 115 -31.22 -36.70 46.96
CA LEU A 115 -32.63 -36.59 46.57
C LEU A 115 -33.35 -35.68 47.57
N SER A 116 -34.34 -34.92 47.13
CA SER A 116 -35.31 -34.33 48.06
C SER A 116 -36.75 -34.51 47.60
N ASP A 117 -37.53 -35.11 48.49
CA ASP A 117 -38.98 -35.02 48.55
C ASP A 117 -39.31 -34.04 49.69
N SER A 118 -40.02 -32.94 49.43
CA SER A 118 -40.41 -31.93 50.44
C SER A 118 -39.31 -31.22 51.25
N ALA A 119 -38.02 -31.40 50.94
CA ALA A 119 -36.93 -30.79 51.71
C ALA A 119 -36.16 -29.76 50.89
N GLN A 120 -35.84 -28.61 51.51
CA GLN A 120 -34.64 -27.85 51.16
C GLN A 120 -33.50 -28.84 50.88
N ALA A 121 -33.00 -28.88 49.66
CA ALA A 121 -31.74 -29.53 49.34
C ALA A 121 -31.10 -28.78 48.18
N GLY A 122 -30.72 -27.54 48.46
CA GLY A 122 -29.56 -27.00 47.78
C GLY A 122 -28.36 -27.87 48.13
N VAL A 123 -27.58 -28.24 47.11
CA VAL A 123 -26.14 -28.40 47.29
C VAL A 123 -25.47 -27.42 46.35
N ILE A 124 -25.40 -26.19 46.86
CA ILE A 124 -24.20 -25.38 46.73
C ILE A 124 -23.09 -26.22 47.36
N ASN A 125 -22.02 -26.53 46.62
CA ASN A 125 -20.74 -26.63 47.30
C ASN A 125 -19.73 -25.71 46.65
N GLN A 126 -19.24 -24.82 47.52
CA GLN A 126 -18.51 -23.61 47.24
C GLN A 126 -17.09 -23.93 46.77
N GLY A 127 -16.56 -23.07 45.91
CA GLY A 127 -15.19 -23.18 45.43
C GLY A 127 -14.57 -21.87 44.96
N HIS A 128 -14.66 -20.84 45.82
CA HIS A 128 -13.77 -19.67 45.86
C HIS A 128 -13.93 -18.61 44.74
N ILE A 129 -14.77 -17.63 45.07
CA ILE A 129 -14.55 -16.23 44.71
C ILE A 129 -13.17 -15.84 45.23
N GLY A 130 -12.22 -15.70 44.32
CA GLY A 130 -10.95 -15.03 44.58
C GLY A 130 -11.21 -13.57 44.91
N ARG A 131 -11.10 -13.23 46.18
CA ARG A 131 -10.91 -11.86 46.66
C ARG A 131 -9.75 -11.22 45.90
N ASN A 132 -10.06 -10.20 45.10
CA ASN A 132 -9.51 -8.86 45.27
C ASN A 132 -10.12 -7.97 44.18
N LEU A 133 -11.06 -7.11 44.57
CA LEU A 133 -11.08 -5.67 44.25
C LEU A 133 -12.37 -5.05 44.82
N PHE A 134 -12.18 -3.97 45.59
CA PHE A 134 -13.14 -2.99 46.10
C PHE A 134 -13.91 -3.29 47.40
N THR A 135 -13.25 -2.89 48.49
CA THR A 135 -13.87 -2.13 49.58
C THR A 135 -14.61 -0.89 49.02
N GLY A 136 -15.88 -0.71 49.39
CA GLY A 136 -16.60 0.56 49.22
C GLY A 136 -17.97 0.42 48.58
N GLU A 137 -19.00 0.38 49.44
CA GLU A 137 -20.39 0.81 49.22
C GLU A 137 -21.12 0.38 47.92
N THR A 138 -21.91 -0.70 48.09
CA THR A 138 -23.26 -0.94 47.54
C THR A 138 -23.62 -0.37 46.16
N HIS A 139 -23.68 -1.24 45.15
CA HIS A 139 -24.85 -1.44 44.26
C HIS A 139 -24.73 -2.80 43.54
N SER A 140 -24.94 -3.89 44.30
CA SER A 140 -25.06 -5.24 43.75
C SER A 140 -26.50 -5.49 43.28
N ASN A 141 -26.78 -5.40 41.98
CA ASN A 141 -28.04 -5.94 41.44
C ASN A 141 -28.01 -6.48 39.99
N ASN A 142 -26.93 -6.36 39.20
CA ASN A 142 -27.00 -6.71 37.77
C ASN A 142 -26.58 -8.14 37.37
N PHE A 143 -25.98 -8.97 38.24
CA PHE A 143 -25.48 -10.29 37.83
C PHE A 143 -26.57 -11.39 37.79
N ALA A 144 -27.61 -11.30 38.62
CA ALA A 144 -28.68 -12.29 38.67
C ALA A 144 -29.73 -12.10 37.56
N GLU A 145 -29.89 -10.88 37.04
CA GLU A 145 -30.83 -10.57 35.96
C GLU A 145 -30.33 -11.00 34.57
N VAL A 146 -29.02 -10.94 34.31
CA VAL A 146 -28.42 -11.42 33.05
C VAL A 146 -28.65 -12.93 32.88
N ILE A 147 -28.67 -13.70 33.99
CA ILE A 147 -28.94 -15.16 33.98
C ILE A 147 -30.43 -15.47 33.75
N ASN A 148 -31.35 -14.67 34.30
CA ASN A 148 -32.81 -14.88 34.15
C ASN A 148 -33.34 -14.64 32.72
N ILE A 149 -32.55 -13.97 31.87
CA ILE A 149 -32.91 -13.68 30.47
C ILE A 149 -32.54 -14.85 29.55
N TYR A 150 -31.61 -15.71 29.96
CA TYR A 150 -31.26 -16.94 29.23
C TYR A 150 -32.28 -18.07 29.44
N THR A 151 -33.20 -17.96 30.40
CA THR A 151 -34.21 -18.98 30.74
C THR A 151 -35.66 -18.59 30.39
N GLY A 152 -35.87 -17.50 29.65
CA GLY A 152 -37.19 -17.10 29.17
C GLY A 152 -38.14 -16.54 30.25
N GLY A 153 -37.60 -15.94 31.31
CA GLY A 153 -38.38 -15.29 32.37
C GLY A 153 -39.03 -13.96 31.93
N ALA A 154 -40.21 -13.67 32.49
CA ALA A 154 -41.11 -12.56 32.13
C ALA A 154 -40.46 -11.16 32.08
N ALA A 155 -41.04 -10.29 31.24
CA ALA A 155 -40.65 -8.89 31.05
C ALA A 155 -40.56 -8.12 32.38
N ALA A 156 -39.39 -7.54 32.64
CA ALA A 156 -39.17 -6.57 33.70
C ALA A 156 -40.07 -5.33 33.51
N PRO A 157 -40.35 -4.54 34.57
CA PRO A 157 -41.25 -3.39 34.53
C PRO A 157 -40.80 -2.39 33.45
N ARG A 158 -41.70 -1.53 32.96
CA ARG A 158 -41.41 -0.46 31.98
C ARG A 158 -40.20 0.38 32.42
N ALA A 159 -39.00 -0.07 32.08
CA ALA A 159 -37.77 0.65 32.24
C ALA A 159 -37.78 1.82 31.24
N ASP A 160 -37.26 2.97 31.67
CA ASP A 160 -37.10 4.17 30.84
C ASP A 160 -36.03 3.94 29.76
N TYR A 161 -36.41 3.16 28.75
CA TYR A 161 -35.52 2.74 27.67
C TYR A 161 -35.14 3.92 26.78
N GLU A 162 -36.07 4.84 26.54
CA GLU A 162 -35.81 6.06 25.76
C GLU A 162 -34.84 6.99 26.50
N GLY A 163 -35.02 7.19 27.80
CA GLY A 163 -34.08 7.97 28.60
C GLY A 163 -32.71 7.31 28.73
N ALA A 164 -32.65 5.99 28.87
CA ALA A 164 -31.39 5.24 28.87
C ALA A 164 -30.67 5.33 27.52
N LEU A 165 -31.39 5.20 26.40
CA LEU A 165 -30.83 5.38 25.06
C LEU A 165 -30.30 6.80 24.87
N ARG A 166 -31.02 7.82 25.32
CA ARG A 166 -30.56 9.22 25.22
C ARG A 166 -29.26 9.44 26.00
N ARG A 167 -29.19 8.98 27.26
CA ARG A 167 -27.96 9.06 28.08
C ARG A 167 -26.79 8.33 27.43
N TYR A 168 -27.05 7.17 26.83
CA TYR A 168 -26.05 6.39 26.09
C TYR A 168 -25.50 7.16 24.88
N LEU A 169 -26.38 7.73 24.05
CA LEU A 169 -25.96 8.50 22.87
C LEU A 169 -25.22 9.78 23.26
N ASP A 170 -25.63 10.45 24.33
CA ASP A 170 -24.95 11.64 24.87
C ASP A 170 -23.53 11.31 25.37
N ASP A 171 -23.34 10.18 26.06
CA ASP A 171 -22.02 9.70 26.50
C ASP A 171 -21.12 9.32 25.32
N LEU A 172 -21.66 8.58 24.35
CA LEU A 172 -20.95 8.22 23.13
C LEU A 172 -20.46 9.48 22.38
N TYR A 173 -21.33 10.49 22.26
CA TYR A 173 -20.96 11.77 21.67
C TYR A 173 -19.87 12.47 22.49
N ALA A 174 -20.05 12.61 23.81
CA ALA A 174 -19.09 13.30 24.68
C ALA A 174 -17.69 12.66 24.67
N CYS A 175 -17.63 11.33 24.61
CA CYS A 175 -16.37 10.60 24.55
C CYS A 175 -15.65 10.78 23.20
N HIS A 176 -16.36 10.69 22.07
CA HIS A 176 -15.75 10.49 20.75
C HIS A 176 -15.91 11.66 19.76
N ALA A 177 -16.71 12.69 20.07
CA ALA A 177 -16.96 13.81 19.15
C ALA A 177 -15.76 14.74 18.95
N THR A 178 -14.76 14.71 19.85
CA THR A 178 -13.57 15.57 19.75
C THR A 178 -12.27 14.79 19.58
N LEU A 179 -11.39 15.31 18.72
CA LEU A 179 -10.01 14.87 18.57
C LEU A 179 -9.07 15.83 19.32
N ASP A 180 -8.22 15.29 20.19
CA ASP A 180 -7.14 16.01 20.86
C ASP A 180 -5.98 16.20 19.86
N LEU A 181 -5.74 17.45 19.43
CA LEU A 181 -4.53 17.83 18.71
C LEU A 181 -3.53 18.51 19.65
N ARG A 182 -2.40 17.85 19.86
CA ARG A 182 -1.25 18.38 20.58
C ARG A 182 -0.19 18.90 19.62
N GLY A 183 0.57 19.91 20.06
CA GLY A 183 1.63 20.52 19.28
C GLY A 183 1.23 21.85 18.60
N ILE A 184 -0.01 22.32 18.74
CA ILE A 184 -0.47 23.65 18.30
C ILE A 184 -0.32 24.70 19.42
N ASP A 185 -0.62 24.31 20.66
CA ASP A 185 -0.41 25.10 21.87
C ASP A 185 0.44 24.27 22.85
N GLU A 186 1.50 24.87 23.39
CA GLU A 186 2.45 24.22 24.31
C GLU A 186 1.84 23.95 25.69
N GLN A 187 0.77 24.66 26.07
CA GLN A 187 0.18 24.59 27.40
C GLN A 187 -1.11 23.77 27.46
N ARG A 188 -1.87 23.69 26.35
CA ARG A 188 -3.16 22.99 26.33
C ARG A 188 -3.46 22.28 25.00
N PRO A 189 -4.08 21.09 25.04
CA PRO A 189 -4.56 20.42 23.85
C PRO A 189 -5.68 21.21 23.15
N VAL A 190 -5.68 21.22 21.82
CA VAL A 190 -6.75 21.82 21.00
C VAL A 190 -7.76 20.73 20.65
N GLU A 191 -9.00 20.87 21.12
CA GLU A 191 -10.08 19.91 20.81
C GLU A 191 -10.82 20.30 19.53
N ILE A 192 -10.69 19.49 18.49
CA ILE A 192 -11.37 19.69 17.20
C ILE A 192 -12.58 18.76 17.10
N GLN A 193 -13.71 19.27 16.63
CA GLN A 193 -14.89 18.45 16.33
C GLN A 193 -14.57 17.48 15.18
N LEU A 194 -14.74 16.19 15.44
CA LEU A 194 -14.43 15.12 14.49
C LEU A 194 -15.25 15.25 13.20
N THR A 195 -16.52 15.65 13.32
CA THR A 195 -17.43 15.86 12.19
C THR A 195 -16.99 16.97 11.24
N ASP A 196 -16.26 17.97 11.76
CA ASP A 196 -15.76 19.10 10.97
C ASP A 196 -14.44 18.77 10.28
N LEU A 197 -13.65 17.84 10.84
CA LEU A 197 -12.34 17.44 10.30
C LEU A 197 -12.42 16.24 9.36
N TYR A 198 -13.34 15.30 9.61
CA TYR A 198 -13.39 14.02 8.91
C TYR A 198 -13.56 14.16 7.40
N ILE A 199 -12.84 13.31 6.66
CA ILE A 199 -13.04 13.08 5.23
C ILE A 199 -13.35 11.60 5.02
N SER A 200 -14.25 11.29 4.09
CA SER A 200 -14.56 9.89 3.77
C SER A 200 -13.32 9.21 3.20
N LEU A 201 -12.95 8.07 3.79
CA LEU A 201 -11.84 7.25 3.31
C LEU A 201 -12.25 6.49 2.06
N THR A 202 -11.27 6.30 1.17
CA THR A 202 -11.37 5.43 0.00
C THR A 202 -11.01 4.00 0.43
N LEU A 203 -11.86 3.06 0.07
CA LEU A 203 -11.69 1.64 0.38
C LEU A 203 -11.54 0.85 -0.92
N ARG A 204 -10.68 -0.15 -0.91
CA ARG A 204 -10.55 -1.14 -1.99
C ARG A 204 -11.14 -2.48 -1.59
N GLU A 205 -11.98 -3.02 -2.45
CA GLU A 205 -12.54 -4.36 -2.36
C GLU A 205 -11.72 -5.31 -3.26
N PRO A 206 -11.15 -6.39 -2.70
CA PRO A 206 -10.40 -7.37 -3.49
C PRO A 206 -11.34 -8.14 -4.43
N ALA A 207 -10.85 -8.49 -5.63
CA ALA A 207 -11.57 -9.39 -6.53
C ALA A 207 -11.76 -10.79 -5.88
N LEU A 208 -12.92 -11.42 -6.04
CA LEU A 208 -13.24 -12.74 -5.44
C LEU A 208 -12.19 -13.84 -5.72
N ALA A 209 -11.43 -13.72 -6.82
CA ALA A 209 -10.36 -14.63 -7.19
C ALA A 209 -9.06 -14.45 -6.35
N THR A 210 -8.79 -13.26 -5.82
CA THR A 210 -7.54 -12.96 -5.07
C THR A 210 -7.58 -13.45 -3.61
N LEU A 211 -8.74 -13.86 -3.08
CA LEU A 211 -8.93 -14.31 -1.69
C LEU A 211 -8.71 -15.82 -1.46
N ARG A 212 -8.12 -16.57 -2.40
CA ARG A 212 -7.91 -18.03 -2.25
C ARG A 212 -6.53 -18.37 -1.67
N GLY A 213 -6.53 -19.18 -0.60
CA GLY A 213 -5.36 -19.78 0.04
C GLY A 213 -4.81 -19.01 1.26
N PRO A 214 -3.98 -19.65 2.11
CA PRO A 214 -3.37 -18.99 3.29
C PRO A 214 -2.57 -17.75 2.87
N GLY A 215 -2.75 -16.62 3.57
CA GLY A 215 -1.99 -15.38 3.31
C GLY A 215 -2.39 -14.61 2.04
N ALA A 216 -3.54 -14.94 1.43
CA ALA A 216 -4.09 -14.23 0.27
C ALA A 216 -4.29 -12.72 0.51
N VAL A 217 -4.84 -12.36 1.67
CA VAL A 217 -5.07 -10.98 2.11
C VAL A 217 -3.74 -10.22 2.25
N ARG A 218 -2.68 -10.87 2.78
CA ARG A 218 -1.33 -10.28 2.87
C ARG A 218 -0.69 -10.04 1.49
N ARG A 219 -0.87 -10.96 0.53
CA ARG A 219 -0.35 -10.84 -0.84
C ARG A 219 -1.04 -9.70 -1.62
N PHE A 220 -2.35 -9.55 -1.44
CA PHE A 220 -3.12 -8.45 -2.00
C PHE A 220 -2.65 -7.06 -1.50
N MET A 221 -2.12 -6.99 -0.27
CA MET A 221 -1.74 -5.73 0.39
C MET A 221 -0.25 -5.37 0.32
N GLY A 222 0.58 -6.13 -0.42
CA GLY A 222 2.00 -5.80 -0.63
C GLY A 222 2.18 -4.53 -1.49
N ALA A 223 3.25 -3.77 -1.25
CA ALA A 223 3.57 -2.59 -2.06
C ALA A 223 3.85 -2.96 -3.53
N PRO A 224 3.49 -2.09 -4.51
CA PRO A 224 3.88 -2.28 -5.90
C PRO A 224 5.40 -2.13 -6.02
N GLY A 225 6.12 -3.19 -6.41
CA GLY A 225 7.59 -3.14 -6.42
C GLY A 225 8.38 -4.38 -6.84
N GLU A 226 7.75 -5.53 -7.09
CA GLU A 226 8.41 -6.61 -7.82
C GLU A 226 7.77 -6.71 -9.21
N PRO A 227 8.54 -6.50 -10.31
CA PRO A 227 8.03 -6.79 -11.62
C PRO A 227 7.76 -8.29 -11.69
N ALA A 228 6.49 -8.66 -11.87
CA ALA A 228 6.18 -9.97 -12.41
C ALA A 228 6.88 -10.05 -13.76
N ALA A 229 7.90 -10.91 -13.85
CA ALA A 229 8.48 -11.29 -15.12
C ALA A 229 7.42 -12.08 -15.89
N THR A 230 6.62 -11.41 -16.69
CA THR A 230 5.71 -12.05 -17.63
C THR A 230 5.73 -11.30 -18.94
N ASP A 231 6.49 -11.86 -19.88
CA ASP A 231 6.32 -11.68 -21.31
C ASP A 231 4.92 -12.21 -21.68
N ALA A 232 3.94 -11.32 -21.92
CA ALA A 232 2.70 -11.70 -22.57
C ALA A 232 2.16 -10.55 -23.46
N PRO A 233 1.52 -10.85 -24.61
CA PRO A 233 1.13 -9.85 -25.60
C PRO A 233 -0.11 -9.04 -25.17
N ALA A 234 -0.16 -7.78 -25.59
CA ALA A 234 -1.19 -6.76 -25.31
C ALA A 234 -2.60 -7.04 -25.86
N ILE A 235 -2.97 -8.31 -26.12
CA ILE A 235 -4.29 -8.72 -26.62
C ILE A 235 -5.10 -9.45 -25.53
N LEU A 236 -4.46 -9.93 -24.47
CA LEU A 236 -5.13 -10.61 -23.33
C LEU A 236 -5.68 -9.66 -22.25
N GLU A 237 -5.37 -8.36 -22.31
CA GLU A 237 -5.85 -7.38 -21.31
C GLU A 237 -7.36 -7.08 -21.43
N ALA A 238 -7.98 -7.40 -22.57
CA ALA A 238 -9.41 -7.16 -22.81
C ALA A 238 -10.32 -8.22 -22.17
N GLU A 239 -9.88 -9.47 -22.02
CA GLU A 239 -10.69 -10.57 -21.45
C GLU A 239 -10.46 -10.77 -19.94
N GLN A 240 -9.36 -10.26 -19.38
CA GLN A 240 -9.15 -10.20 -17.92
C GLN A 240 -9.83 -8.98 -17.25
N ALA A 241 -10.49 -8.13 -18.04
CA ALA A 241 -11.09 -6.88 -17.57
C ALA A 241 -12.34 -7.04 -16.67
N GLU A 242 -12.94 -8.23 -16.56
CA GLU A 242 -14.16 -8.46 -15.77
C GLU A 242 -13.93 -8.85 -14.30
N ALA A 243 -12.69 -9.01 -13.83
CA ALA A 243 -12.38 -9.26 -12.42
C ALA A 243 -11.53 -8.13 -11.81
N ARG A 244 -11.99 -6.88 -11.94
CA ARG A 244 -11.28 -5.71 -11.39
C ARG A 244 -11.65 -5.47 -9.93
N GLU A 245 -10.62 -5.15 -9.14
CA GLU A 245 -10.75 -4.56 -7.81
C GLU A 245 -11.70 -3.35 -7.87
N ARG A 246 -12.60 -3.23 -6.89
CA ARG A 246 -13.57 -2.12 -6.84
C ARG A 246 -13.13 -1.13 -5.79
N THR A 247 -12.95 0.12 -6.20
CA THR A 247 -12.76 1.25 -5.29
C THR A 247 -14.13 1.78 -4.88
N VAL A 248 -14.37 1.87 -3.57
CA VAL A 248 -15.64 2.33 -2.99
C VAL A 248 -15.38 3.34 -1.87
N THR A 249 -16.33 4.25 -1.66
CA THR A 249 -16.33 5.15 -0.50
C THR A 249 -16.87 4.45 0.75
N TRP A 250 -16.60 4.99 1.95
CA TRP A 250 -17.15 4.44 3.18
C TRP A 250 -18.69 4.32 3.20
N PRO A 251 -19.47 5.33 2.77
CA PRO A 251 -20.93 5.20 2.67
C PRO A 251 -21.39 4.11 1.70
N GLU A 252 -20.68 3.90 0.59
CA GLU A 252 -21.00 2.83 -0.35
C GLU A 252 -20.73 1.45 0.24
N ALA A 253 -19.58 1.27 0.90
CA ALA A 253 -19.25 0.03 1.59
C ALA A 253 -20.29 -0.31 2.67
N LEU A 254 -20.68 0.68 3.50
CA LEU A 254 -21.73 0.51 4.50
C LEU A 254 -23.09 0.20 3.88
N ARG A 255 -23.42 0.74 2.71
CA ARG A 255 -24.67 0.45 2.02
C ARG A 255 -24.68 -1.00 1.52
N ASP A 256 -23.64 -1.38 0.81
CA ASP A 256 -23.55 -2.61 0.03
C ASP A 256 -23.35 -3.84 0.94
N HIS A 257 -22.66 -3.69 2.08
CA HIS A 257 -22.26 -4.81 2.93
C HIS A 257 -22.76 -4.67 4.39
N PRO A 258 -23.46 -5.67 4.94
CA PRO A 258 -23.91 -5.66 6.34
C PRO A 258 -22.79 -5.99 7.34
N ARG A 259 -21.70 -6.61 6.88
CA ARG A 259 -20.58 -7.09 7.70
C ARG A 259 -19.26 -6.76 7.01
N ILE A 260 -18.47 -5.87 7.59
CA ILE A 260 -17.27 -5.32 6.98
C ILE A 260 -16.08 -5.48 7.91
N ALA A 261 -14.96 -5.98 7.38
CA ALA A 261 -13.65 -5.93 8.02
C ALA A 261 -12.81 -4.84 7.33
N VAL A 262 -12.60 -3.72 8.02
CA VAL A 262 -11.81 -2.58 7.53
C VAL A 262 -10.35 -2.77 7.95
N VAL A 263 -9.49 -3.08 6.98
CA VAL A 263 -8.08 -3.40 7.21
C VAL A 263 -7.19 -2.30 6.63
N GLY A 264 -6.10 -1.91 7.29
CA GLY A 264 -5.25 -0.86 6.75
C GLY A 264 -3.97 -0.60 7.53
N LYS A 265 -3.06 0.19 6.92
CA LYS A 265 -1.76 0.59 7.51
C LYS A 265 -1.94 1.39 8.82
N PRO A 266 -0.91 1.47 9.68
CA PRO A 266 -0.90 2.40 10.81
C PRO A 266 -1.19 3.85 10.37
N GLY A 267 -1.95 4.59 11.17
CA GLY A 267 -2.29 5.99 10.85
C GLY A 267 -3.31 6.21 9.73
N SER A 268 -3.80 5.15 9.06
CA SER A 268 -4.74 5.26 7.92
C SER A 268 -6.14 5.79 8.27
N GLY A 269 -6.47 5.98 9.56
CA GLY A 269 -7.74 6.56 10.00
C GLY A 269 -8.87 5.57 10.31
N LYS A 270 -8.59 4.27 10.48
CA LYS A 270 -9.60 3.23 10.81
C LYS A 270 -10.44 3.55 12.06
N THR A 271 -9.79 3.77 13.21
CA THR A 271 -10.44 4.19 14.46
C THR A 271 -11.22 5.49 14.28
N THR A 272 -10.63 6.46 13.55
CA THR A 272 -11.29 7.74 13.24
C THR A 272 -12.59 7.53 12.44
N LEU A 273 -12.60 6.58 11.49
CA LEU A 273 -13.78 6.23 10.71
C LEU A 273 -14.88 5.58 11.56
N LEU A 274 -14.53 4.70 12.51
CA LEU A 274 -15.49 4.13 13.47
C LEU A 274 -16.05 5.20 14.41
N HIS A 275 -15.20 6.02 15.00
CA HIS A 275 -15.62 7.13 15.85
C HIS A 275 -16.51 8.12 15.10
N TYR A 276 -16.17 8.46 13.86
CA TYR A 276 -17.00 9.34 13.02
C TYR A 276 -18.38 8.73 12.80
N THR A 277 -18.45 7.44 12.43
CA THR A 277 -19.72 6.73 12.21
C THR A 277 -20.56 6.71 13.49
N ALA A 278 -19.93 6.43 14.63
CA ALA A 278 -20.57 6.40 15.95
C ALA A 278 -21.16 7.76 16.34
N VAL A 279 -20.35 8.81 16.28
CA VAL A 279 -20.74 10.19 16.63
C VAL A 279 -21.84 10.68 15.70
N ARG A 280 -21.70 10.44 14.39
CA ARG A 280 -22.66 10.91 13.39
C ARG A 280 -24.02 10.24 13.55
N LEU A 281 -24.06 8.95 13.83
CA LEU A 281 -25.31 8.24 14.15
C LEU A 281 -25.92 8.74 15.45
N ALA A 282 -25.11 8.98 16.49
CA ALA A 282 -25.60 9.53 17.75
C ALA A 282 -26.24 10.92 17.57
N GLU A 283 -25.64 11.80 16.77
CA GLU A 283 -26.22 13.09 16.43
C GLU A 283 -27.56 12.96 15.70
N ILE A 284 -27.61 12.10 14.68
CA ILE A 284 -28.81 11.87 13.87
C ILE A 284 -29.96 11.37 14.75
N LEU A 285 -29.67 10.38 15.61
CA LEU A 285 -30.66 9.79 16.52
C LEU A 285 -31.11 10.78 17.61
N ALA A 286 -30.19 11.52 18.21
CA ALA A 286 -30.49 12.46 19.28
C ALA A 286 -31.33 13.67 18.80
N ARG A 287 -31.19 14.04 17.52
CA ARG A 287 -31.89 15.18 16.89
C ARG A 287 -33.05 14.78 15.98
N ASP A 288 -33.31 13.48 15.82
CA ASP A 288 -34.29 12.92 14.88
C ASP A 288 -34.09 13.41 13.43
N GLU A 289 -32.83 13.54 12.99
CA GLU A 289 -32.43 14.03 11.65
C GLU A 289 -32.31 12.86 10.64
N ASN A 290 -33.30 11.97 10.56
CA ASN A 290 -33.24 10.73 9.76
C ASN A 290 -32.95 10.96 8.27
N GLN A 291 -33.27 12.14 7.72
CA GLN A 291 -32.91 12.53 6.35
C GLN A 291 -31.40 12.54 6.06
N ARG A 292 -30.55 12.60 7.09
CA ARG A 292 -29.08 12.61 6.97
C ARG A 292 -28.45 11.21 7.06
N LEU A 293 -29.25 10.15 7.21
CA LEU A 293 -28.75 8.76 7.20
C LEU A 293 -28.11 8.39 5.85
N GLY A 294 -28.59 9.00 4.76
CA GLY A 294 -28.02 8.83 3.42
C GLY A 294 -26.55 9.22 3.32
N ASP A 295 -26.10 10.20 4.13
CA ASP A 295 -24.69 10.64 4.21
C ASP A 295 -23.75 9.49 4.66
N LEU A 296 -24.29 8.52 5.42
CA LEU A 296 -23.58 7.33 5.90
C LEU A 296 -23.88 6.07 5.07
N GLY A 297 -24.69 6.19 4.01
CA GLY A 297 -25.13 5.05 3.21
C GLY A 297 -26.16 4.15 3.90
N LEU A 298 -26.86 4.66 4.91
CA LEU A 298 -27.87 3.92 5.67
C LEU A 298 -29.29 4.36 5.28
N ASP A 299 -30.20 3.39 5.25
CA ASP A 299 -31.61 3.55 4.88
C ASP A 299 -32.55 3.59 6.10
N ARG A 300 -32.05 3.18 7.27
CA ARG A 300 -32.79 3.18 8.53
C ARG A 300 -31.90 3.56 9.71
N PRO A 301 -32.45 4.17 10.77
CA PRO A 301 -31.69 4.54 11.96
C PRO A 301 -31.19 3.28 12.68
N LEU A 302 -29.89 3.26 13.01
CA LEU A 302 -29.24 2.20 13.77
C LEU A 302 -28.50 2.82 14.96
N VAL A 303 -28.64 2.20 16.14
CA VAL A 303 -27.93 2.60 17.35
C VAL A 303 -26.48 2.11 17.25
N PRO A 304 -25.48 3.02 17.27
CA PRO A 304 -24.09 2.64 17.22
C PRO A 304 -23.63 2.06 18.56
N ILE A 305 -23.05 0.86 18.53
CA ILE A 305 -22.44 0.20 19.69
C ILE A 305 -20.94 0.12 19.45
N LEU A 306 -20.17 1.00 20.10
CA LEU A 306 -18.72 1.05 19.96
C LEU A 306 -18.03 0.23 21.06
N LEU A 307 -17.17 -0.71 20.69
CA LEU A 307 -16.41 -1.54 21.62
C LEU A 307 -14.96 -1.67 21.13
N PRO A 308 -13.97 -1.10 21.84
CA PRO A 308 -12.58 -1.40 21.59
C PRO A 308 -12.29 -2.87 21.92
N LEU A 309 -11.77 -3.62 20.95
CA LEU A 309 -11.53 -5.05 21.07
C LEU A 309 -10.43 -5.37 22.09
N ARG A 310 -9.52 -4.43 22.38
CA ARG A 310 -8.57 -4.56 23.48
C ARG A 310 -9.23 -4.76 24.85
N ASP A 311 -10.36 -4.08 25.08
CA ASP A 311 -11.07 -4.11 26.37
C ASP A 311 -11.89 -5.40 26.48
N LEU A 312 -12.47 -5.85 25.36
CA LEU A 312 -13.07 -7.18 25.27
C LEU A 312 -12.02 -8.28 25.51
N GLY A 313 -10.85 -8.18 24.88
CA GLY A 313 -9.74 -9.11 25.10
C GLY A 313 -9.26 -9.12 26.55
N ALA A 314 -9.23 -7.96 27.22
CA ALA A 314 -8.91 -7.87 28.64
C ALA A 314 -9.94 -8.57 29.52
N TYR A 315 -11.23 -8.34 29.27
CA TYR A 315 -12.32 -9.01 29.96
C TYR A 315 -12.25 -10.54 29.78
N LEU A 316 -12.06 -11.03 28.55
CA LEU A 316 -12.03 -12.46 28.26
C LEU A 316 -10.86 -13.20 28.93
N ARG A 317 -9.75 -12.51 29.22
CA ARG A 317 -8.63 -13.10 29.97
C ARG A 317 -8.96 -13.38 31.43
N GLU A 318 -9.95 -12.68 31.98
CA GLU A 318 -10.43 -12.91 33.35
C GLU A 318 -11.41 -14.10 33.41
N CYS A 319 -11.94 -14.54 32.26
CA CYS A 319 -12.84 -15.69 32.16
C CYS A 319 -12.09 -17.04 32.19
N GLY A 320 -12.69 -18.05 32.81
CA GLY A 320 -12.13 -19.41 32.86
C GLY A 320 -12.29 -20.18 31.53
N PRO A 321 -11.49 -21.23 31.25
CA PRO A 321 -11.57 -22.02 30.01
C PRO A 321 -12.94 -22.65 29.73
N ARG A 322 -13.68 -22.99 30.80
CA ARG A 322 -15.05 -23.54 30.72
C ARG A 322 -16.08 -22.48 30.34
N GLU A 323 -15.87 -21.22 30.69
CA GLU A 323 -16.77 -20.11 30.38
C GLU A 323 -16.66 -19.70 28.91
N LEU A 324 -15.43 -19.77 28.36
CA LEU A 324 -15.13 -19.50 26.95
C LEU A 324 -15.72 -20.55 25.98
N SER A 325 -16.04 -21.75 26.47
CA SER A 325 -16.54 -22.86 25.65
C SER A 325 -18.06 -22.76 25.41
N GLY A 326 -18.47 -22.34 24.21
CA GLY A 326 -19.88 -22.38 23.76
C GLY A 326 -20.78 -21.20 24.15
N ASN A 327 -20.21 -20.12 24.70
CA ASN A 327 -20.95 -18.94 25.18
C ASN A 327 -20.61 -17.64 24.42
N GLY A 328 -20.16 -17.71 23.15
CA GLY A 328 -19.63 -16.54 22.45
C GLY A 328 -20.55 -15.31 22.44
N PRO A 329 -21.82 -15.41 22.00
CA PRO A 329 -22.72 -14.27 21.98
C PRO A 329 -22.99 -13.64 23.35
N ARG A 330 -22.98 -14.48 24.41
CA ARG A 330 -23.13 -14.04 25.80
C ARG A 330 -21.93 -13.21 26.26
N LEU A 331 -20.73 -13.72 26.01
CA LEU A 331 -19.48 -13.09 26.44
C LEU A 331 -19.27 -11.71 25.83
N LEU A 332 -19.72 -11.48 24.59
CA LEU A 332 -19.66 -10.15 23.98
C LEU A 332 -20.65 -9.17 24.65
N LEU A 333 -21.87 -9.61 25.00
CA LEU A 333 -22.83 -8.78 25.75
C LEU A 333 -22.33 -8.46 27.17
N GLU A 334 -21.75 -9.44 27.85
CA GLU A 334 -21.12 -9.24 29.16
C GLU A 334 -19.93 -8.29 29.07
N GLY A 335 -19.09 -8.45 28.03
CA GLY A 335 -17.99 -7.54 27.73
C GLY A 335 -18.46 -6.10 27.45
N LEU A 336 -19.57 -5.91 26.73
CA LEU A 336 -20.20 -4.60 26.55
C LEU A 336 -20.71 -4.01 27.87
N ALA A 337 -21.39 -4.82 28.68
CA ALA A 337 -21.89 -4.39 29.98
C ALA A 337 -20.72 -3.97 30.90
N ASN A 338 -19.62 -4.73 30.90
CA ASN A 338 -18.40 -4.44 31.62
C ASN A 338 -17.70 -3.17 31.11
N TYR A 339 -17.59 -3.00 29.78
CA TYR A 339 -16.94 -1.82 29.19
C TYR A 339 -17.65 -0.50 29.51
N TYR A 340 -18.97 -0.53 29.57
CA TYR A 340 -19.78 0.62 29.97
C TYR A 340 -20.06 0.68 31.49
N GLN A 341 -19.56 -0.29 32.26
CA GLN A 341 -19.69 -0.32 33.72
C GLN A 341 -18.91 0.84 34.34
N GLY A 342 -19.50 1.51 35.33
CA GLY A 342 -18.90 2.68 35.99
C GLY A 342 -19.15 4.01 35.27
N ARG A 343 -19.77 4.01 34.08
CA ARG A 343 -20.35 5.22 33.49
C ARG A 343 -21.73 5.46 34.10
N SER A 344 -22.07 6.70 34.41
CA SER A 344 -23.36 7.10 35.02
C SER A 344 -24.53 7.05 34.01
N LEU A 345 -24.71 5.90 33.35
CA LEU A 345 -25.66 5.72 32.24
C LEU A 345 -27.00 5.13 32.67
N ASP A 346 -27.04 4.39 33.78
CA ASP A 346 -28.25 3.69 34.27
C ASP A 346 -28.95 2.90 33.15
N LEU A 347 -28.22 1.94 32.56
CA LEU A 347 -28.69 1.11 31.45
C LEU A 347 -29.48 -0.10 31.99
N PRO A 348 -30.63 -0.44 31.39
CA PRO A 348 -31.35 -1.68 31.70
C PRO A 348 -30.49 -2.93 31.49
N ALA A 349 -30.71 -4.00 32.28
CA ALA A 349 -29.88 -5.21 32.30
C ALA A 349 -29.69 -5.92 30.93
N ASN A 350 -30.63 -5.75 29.98
CA ASN A 350 -30.53 -6.29 28.60
C ASN A 350 -30.62 -5.19 27.54
N PHE A 351 -30.08 -4.01 27.82
CA PHE A 351 -30.12 -2.87 26.89
C PHE A 351 -29.53 -3.22 25.51
N PHE A 352 -28.31 -3.75 25.48
CA PHE A 352 -27.61 -4.09 24.23
C PHE A 352 -28.18 -5.34 23.53
N GLY A 353 -28.53 -6.38 24.27
CA GLY A 353 -29.12 -7.59 23.69
C GLY A 353 -30.48 -7.30 23.04
N ARG A 354 -31.32 -6.45 23.65
CA ARG A 354 -32.58 -5.99 23.05
C ARG A 354 -32.36 -5.24 21.74
N LEU A 355 -31.39 -4.32 21.66
CA LEU A 355 -31.05 -3.63 20.40
C LEU A 355 -30.66 -4.62 19.30
N CYS A 356 -29.94 -5.68 19.68
CA CYS A 356 -29.50 -6.71 18.76
C CYS A 356 -30.64 -7.62 18.29
N ASP A 357 -31.51 -8.06 19.20
CA ASP A 357 -32.70 -8.86 18.85
C ASP A 357 -33.69 -8.09 17.97
N GLU A 358 -33.87 -6.78 18.21
CA GLU A 358 -34.70 -5.90 17.37
C GLU A 358 -34.02 -5.54 16.02
N GLY A 359 -32.76 -5.95 15.79
CA GLY A 359 -32.01 -5.63 14.59
C GLY A 359 -31.79 -4.13 14.39
N LYS A 360 -31.72 -3.36 15.48
CA LYS A 360 -31.53 -1.89 15.51
C LYS A 360 -30.08 -1.48 15.79
N ALA A 361 -29.15 -2.43 15.93
CA ALA A 361 -27.76 -2.14 16.27
C ALA A 361 -26.82 -2.15 15.05
N ILE A 362 -25.83 -1.27 15.09
CA ILE A 362 -24.58 -1.40 14.33
C ILE A 362 -23.42 -1.53 15.31
N LEU A 363 -22.71 -2.66 15.26
CA LEU A 363 -21.57 -2.92 16.13
C LEU A 363 -20.30 -2.42 15.45
N LEU A 364 -19.62 -1.48 16.11
CA LEU A 364 -18.37 -0.86 15.70
C LEU A 364 -17.27 -1.41 16.61
N LEU A 365 -16.56 -2.43 16.14
CA LEU A 365 -15.58 -3.18 16.90
C LEU A 365 -14.17 -2.73 16.51
N ASP A 366 -13.54 -1.94 17.39
CA ASP A 366 -12.31 -1.21 17.03
C ASP A 366 -11.04 -1.91 17.52
N GLY A 367 -10.06 -2.08 16.63
CA GLY A 367 -8.69 -2.41 16.96
C GLY A 367 -8.47 -3.88 17.35
N LEU A 368 -8.78 -4.82 16.44
CA LEU A 368 -8.45 -6.23 16.67
C LEU A 368 -6.94 -6.44 16.86
N ASP A 369 -6.12 -5.59 16.23
CA ASP A 369 -4.67 -5.54 16.42
C ASP A 369 -4.23 -5.13 17.83
N GLU A 370 -5.06 -4.38 18.56
CA GLU A 370 -4.76 -3.94 19.93
C GLU A 370 -4.94 -5.05 20.99
N VAL A 371 -5.51 -6.21 20.60
CA VAL A 371 -5.57 -7.38 21.46
C VAL A 371 -4.18 -8.02 21.56
N SER A 372 -3.65 -8.13 22.77
CA SER A 372 -2.23 -8.35 23.02
C SER A 372 -1.67 -9.73 22.66
N ARG A 373 -2.50 -10.78 22.56
CA ARG A 373 -2.07 -12.17 22.24
C ARG A 373 -2.80 -12.70 21.01
N THR A 374 -2.14 -13.50 20.18
CA THR A 374 -2.76 -14.11 18.99
C THR A 374 -3.87 -15.08 19.37
N ASP A 375 -3.67 -15.92 20.40
CA ASP A 375 -4.73 -16.81 20.91
C ASP A 375 -5.98 -16.02 21.35
N ASP A 376 -5.78 -14.87 22.03
CA ASP A 376 -6.89 -13.99 22.44
C ASP A 376 -7.60 -13.39 21.21
N ARG A 377 -6.86 -13.03 20.15
CA ARG A 377 -7.44 -12.53 18.89
C ARG A 377 -8.28 -13.60 18.18
N GLU A 378 -7.85 -14.85 18.20
CA GLU A 378 -8.60 -15.98 17.64
C GLU A 378 -9.91 -16.19 18.40
N ILE A 379 -9.86 -16.15 19.75
CA ILE A 379 -11.04 -16.23 20.61
C ILE A 379 -11.99 -15.06 20.34
N VAL A 380 -11.48 -13.82 20.33
CA VAL A 380 -12.27 -12.61 20.03
C VAL A 380 -12.92 -12.72 18.65
N SER A 381 -12.17 -13.12 17.63
CA SER A 381 -12.69 -13.29 16.26
C SER A 381 -13.74 -14.39 16.19
N GLY A 382 -13.55 -15.50 16.92
CA GLY A 382 -14.54 -16.55 17.09
C GLY A 382 -15.84 -16.04 17.70
N ILE A 383 -15.75 -15.30 18.80
CA ILE A 383 -16.88 -14.69 19.49
C ILE A 383 -17.63 -13.71 18.57
N VAL A 384 -16.91 -12.86 17.83
CA VAL A 384 -17.51 -11.91 16.88
C VAL A 384 -18.23 -12.65 15.75
N ARG A 385 -17.66 -13.74 15.21
CA ARG A 385 -18.30 -14.59 14.19
C ARG A 385 -19.60 -15.21 14.70
N GLU A 386 -19.56 -15.82 15.89
CA GLU A 386 -20.74 -16.43 16.51
C GLU A 386 -21.82 -15.40 16.81
N PHE A 387 -21.43 -14.23 17.33
CA PHE A 387 -22.34 -13.12 17.60
C PHE A 387 -23.01 -12.62 16.32
N ALA A 388 -22.24 -12.41 15.23
CA ALA A 388 -22.75 -11.96 13.95
C ALA A 388 -23.71 -12.97 13.29
N ARG A 389 -23.48 -14.27 13.51
CA ARG A 389 -24.39 -15.34 13.06
C ARG A 389 -25.69 -15.35 13.85
N ARG A 390 -25.64 -15.16 15.17
CA ARG A 390 -26.82 -15.13 16.05
C ARG A 390 -27.71 -13.90 15.81
N PHE A 391 -27.12 -12.72 15.61
CA PHE A 391 -27.85 -11.46 15.42
C PHE A 391 -27.71 -10.95 13.97
N ARG A 392 -28.15 -11.77 13.01
CA ARG A 392 -28.03 -11.53 11.55
C ARG A 392 -28.64 -10.21 11.03
N HIS A 393 -29.53 -9.59 11.79
CA HIS A 393 -30.22 -8.35 11.41
C HIS A 393 -29.48 -7.08 11.85
N CYS A 394 -28.39 -7.22 12.62
CA CYS A 394 -27.47 -6.14 12.95
C CYS A 394 -26.43 -5.92 11.86
N ARG A 395 -25.82 -4.74 11.86
CA ARG A 395 -24.64 -4.44 11.04
C ARG A 395 -23.36 -4.56 11.87
N TYR A 396 -22.25 -4.91 11.22
CA TYR A 396 -20.96 -5.15 11.88
C TYR A 396 -19.83 -4.49 11.12
N VAL A 397 -18.99 -3.77 11.84
CA VAL A 397 -17.74 -3.21 11.33
C VAL A 397 -16.62 -3.60 12.29
N VAL A 398 -15.59 -4.25 11.78
CA VAL A 398 -14.39 -4.63 12.55
C VAL A 398 -13.19 -3.94 11.94
N THR A 399 -12.35 -3.28 12.74
CA THR A 399 -11.09 -2.71 12.25
C THR A 399 -9.90 -3.56 12.68
N ALA A 400 -8.91 -3.66 11.80
CA ALA A 400 -7.65 -4.33 12.10
C ALA A 400 -6.47 -3.73 11.31
N ARG A 401 -5.25 -3.92 11.82
CA ARG A 401 -4.03 -3.78 11.00
C ARG A 401 -3.81 -5.01 10.12
N VAL A 402 -3.20 -4.76 8.96
CA VAL A 402 -2.79 -5.78 7.98
C VAL A 402 -2.06 -6.96 8.62
N ALA A 403 -1.09 -6.68 9.48
CA ALA A 403 -0.22 -7.70 10.07
C ALA A 403 -0.92 -8.56 11.14
N ALA A 404 -1.93 -8.01 11.83
CA ALA A 404 -2.69 -8.73 12.85
C ALA A 404 -3.88 -9.52 12.29
N TYR A 405 -4.25 -9.27 11.03
CA TYR A 405 -5.41 -9.88 10.37
C TYR A 405 -4.96 -11.04 9.46
N THR A 406 -4.57 -12.17 10.07
CA THR A 406 -4.13 -13.37 9.33
C THR A 406 -4.65 -14.68 9.93
N GLY A 407 -5.02 -15.63 9.07
CA GLY A 407 -5.33 -17.01 9.47
C GLY A 407 -6.56 -17.10 10.38
N ALA A 408 -6.41 -17.74 11.55
CA ALA A 408 -7.52 -17.97 12.49
C ALA A 408 -8.01 -16.68 13.20
N SER A 409 -7.20 -15.62 13.20
CA SER A 409 -7.55 -14.29 13.71
C SER A 409 -8.41 -13.45 12.74
N GLU A 410 -8.75 -13.97 11.56
CA GLU A 410 -9.67 -13.29 10.64
C GLU A 410 -11.13 -13.51 11.07
N VAL A 411 -12.00 -12.52 10.90
CA VAL A 411 -13.44 -12.70 11.17
C VAL A 411 -14.16 -13.58 10.12
N GLY A 412 -13.41 -14.11 9.14
CA GLY A 412 -13.85 -15.17 8.22
C GLY A 412 -14.68 -14.70 7.03
N ALA A 413 -15.09 -15.65 6.19
CA ALA A 413 -15.75 -15.41 4.89
C ALA A 413 -17.13 -14.73 4.97
N ASP A 414 -17.73 -14.65 6.17
CA ASP A 414 -19.02 -13.98 6.42
C ASP A 414 -18.88 -12.44 6.44
N PHE A 415 -17.66 -11.90 6.35
CA PHE A 415 -17.35 -10.47 6.31
C PHE A 415 -16.68 -10.07 4.99
N THR A 416 -17.11 -8.95 4.41
CA THR A 416 -16.41 -8.33 3.28
C THR A 416 -15.16 -7.62 3.79
N ILE A 417 -13.99 -7.97 3.24
CA ILE A 417 -12.73 -7.32 3.58
C ILE A 417 -12.58 -6.07 2.70
N CYS A 418 -12.45 -4.91 3.34
CA CYS A 418 -12.20 -3.63 2.67
C CYS A 418 -10.85 -3.08 3.15
N THR A 419 -9.92 -2.81 2.24
CA THR A 419 -8.63 -2.22 2.59
C THR A 419 -8.66 -0.70 2.47
N VAL A 420 -8.18 0.01 3.48
CA VAL A 420 -8.09 1.48 3.47
C VAL A 420 -6.95 1.91 2.55
N ASP A 421 -7.27 2.76 1.57
CA ASP A 421 -6.27 3.34 0.67
C ASP A 421 -5.60 4.58 1.27
N ASP A 422 -4.44 4.93 0.71
CA ASP A 422 -3.80 6.21 1.01
C ASP A 422 -4.66 7.37 0.45
N LEU A 423 -4.60 8.56 1.06
CA LEU A 423 -5.41 9.70 0.62
C LEU A 423 -4.97 10.18 -0.77
N ASP A 424 -5.91 10.33 -1.68
CA ASP A 424 -5.68 10.99 -2.97
C ASP A 424 -5.49 12.51 -2.80
N GLU A 425 -5.05 13.20 -3.86
CA GLU A 425 -4.80 14.65 -3.80
C GLU A 425 -6.04 15.48 -3.45
N GLU A 426 -7.23 15.06 -3.91
CA GLU A 426 -8.48 15.75 -3.61
C GLU A 426 -8.88 15.58 -2.13
N GLN A 427 -8.69 14.38 -1.59
CA GLN A 427 -8.85 14.07 -0.18
C GLN A 427 -7.85 14.85 0.68
N GLN A 428 -6.58 14.93 0.28
CA GLN A 428 -5.55 15.72 0.97
C GLN A 428 -5.92 17.22 1.01
N GLN A 429 -6.34 17.80 -0.11
CA GLN A 429 -6.79 19.20 -0.16
C GLN A 429 -7.99 19.46 0.76
N ARG A 430 -9.01 18.59 0.71
CA ARG A 430 -10.18 18.68 1.58
C ARG A 430 -9.81 18.57 3.05
N PHE A 431 -8.92 17.65 3.39
CA PHE A 431 -8.42 17.48 4.75
C PHE A 431 -7.73 18.75 5.25
N ILE A 432 -6.82 19.33 4.46
CA ILE A 432 -6.11 20.57 4.81
C ILE A 432 -7.09 21.73 4.99
N ALA A 433 -8.07 21.86 4.10
CA ALA A 433 -9.09 22.90 4.18
C ALA A 433 -9.93 22.79 5.47
N ASN A 434 -10.40 21.59 5.78
CA ASN A 434 -11.17 21.29 6.99
C ASN A 434 -10.33 21.55 8.26
N TRP A 435 -9.10 21.05 8.27
CA TRP A 435 -8.17 21.25 9.38
C TRP A 435 -7.90 22.74 9.63
N SER A 436 -7.59 23.48 8.57
CA SER A 436 -7.30 24.92 8.64
C SER A 436 -8.49 25.71 9.19
N ALA A 437 -9.69 25.44 8.69
CA ALA A 437 -10.91 26.11 9.15
C ALA A 437 -11.19 25.84 10.63
N CYS A 438 -10.97 24.60 11.09
CA CYS A 438 -11.16 24.22 12.49
C CYS A 438 -10.15 24.91 13.41
N VAL A 439 -8.85 24.78 13.12
CA VAL A 439 -7.78 25.30 13.98
C VAL A 439 -7.86 26.81 14.11
N HIS A 440 -8.03 27.54 13.01
CA HIS A 440 -8.09 29.01 13.06
C HIS A 440 -9.31 29.52 13.84
N ARG A 441 -10.44 28.80 13.80
CA ARG A 441 -11.63 29.14 14.61
C ARG A 441 -11.34 28.99 16.10
N LEU A 442 -10.61 27.94 16.48
CA LEU A 442 -10.29 27.63 17.88
C LEU A 442 -9.18 28.53 18.45
N VAL A 443 -8.15 28.82 17.67
CA VAL A 443 -6.99 29.62 18.11
C VAL A 443 -7.30 31.12 18.13
N TYR A 444 -8.21 31.60 17.27
CA TYR A 444 -8.57 33.02 17.16
C TYR A 444 -10.04 33.31 17.52
N PRO A 445 -10.53 32.94 18.72
CA PRO A 445 -11.96 33.01 19.06
C PRO A 445 -12.49 34.45 19.19
N LYS A 446 -11.59 35.44 19.36
CA LYS A 446 -11.94 36.86 19.49
C LYS A 446 -11.94 37.61 18.15
N SER A 447 -11.50 36.97 17.07
CA SER A 447 -11.45 37.56 15.74
C SER A 447 -12.80 37.49 15.03
N THR A 448 -13.05 38.39 14.08
CA THR A 448 -14.27 38.33 13.25
C THR A 448 -14.27 37.08 12.36
N ALA A 449 -15.46 36.57 12.03
CA ALA A 449 -15.59 35.40 11.15
C ALA A 449 -14.90 35.59 9.79
N GLU A 450 -14.91 36.82 9.26
CA GLU A 450 -14.25 37.15 7.99
C GLU A 450 -12.71 37.12 8.13
N THR A 451 -12.17 37.63 9.23
CA THR A 451 -10.73 37.53 9.52
C THR A 451 -10.29 36.07 9.66
N VAL A 452 -11.04 35.25 10.40
CA VAL A 452 -10.74 33.81 10.57
C VAL A 452 -10.77 33.07 9.24
N LYS A 453 -11.79 33.32 8.40
CA LYS A 453 -11.88 32.74 7.05
C LYS A 453 -10.69 33.13 6.18
N ARG A 454 -10.27 34.40 6.21
CA ARG A 454 -9.10 34.86 5.44
C ARG A 454 -7.82 34.17 5.90
N LEU A 455 -7.57 34.10 7.21
CA LEU A 455 -6.40 33.42 7.76
C LEU A 455 -6.38 31.93 7.40
N ALA A 456 -7.52 31.25 7.54
CA ALA A 456 -7.65 29.83 7.19
C ALA A 456 -7.38 29.58 5.70
N ARG A 457 -7.85 30.45 4.80
CA ARG A 457 -7.57 30.35 3.36
C ARG A 457 -6.10 30.56 3.06
N THR A 458 -5.49 31.62 3.59
CA THR A 458 -4.05 31.89 3.39
C THR A 458 -3.19 30.72 3.89
N PHE A 459 -3.53 30.14 5.04
CA PHE A 459 -2.85 28.95 5.55
C PHE A 459 -3.06 27.73 4.65
N ASN A 460 -4.29 27.47 4.22
CA ASN A 460 -4.64 26.35 3.34
C ASN A 460 -3.84 26.40 2.03
N ASP A 461 -3.83 27.55 1.38
CA ASP A 461 -3.16 27.74 0.09
C ASP A 461 -1.64 27.60 0.25
N GLY A 462 -1.08 28.16 1.33
CA GLY A 462 0.32 28.02 1.68
C GLY A 462 0.74 26.57 1.96
N LEU A 463 -0.04 25.85 2.77
CA LEU A 463 0.24 24.46 3.10
C LEU A 463 0.10 23.55 1.87
N TRP A 464 -0.94 23.72 1.07
CA TRP A 464 -1.13 22.94 -0.15
C TRP A 464 0.01 23.15 -1.14
N HIS A 465 0.45 24.40 -1.33
CA HIS A 465 1.62 24.70 -2.14
C HIS A 465 2.88 24.00 -1.60
N ALA A 466 3.12 24.08 -0.29
CA ALA A 466 4.28 23.43 0.33
C ALA A 466 4.26 21.90 0.21
N VAL A 467 3.07 21.27 0.32
CA VAL A 467 2.88 19.82 0.16
C VAL A 467 3.11 19.38 -1.29
N SER A 468 2.63 20.18 -2.25
CA SER A 468 2.69 19.84 -3.68
C SER A 468 4.11 19.94 -4.25
N GLU A 469 4.85 20.97 -3.82
CA GLU A 469 6.18 21.30 -4.36
C GLU A 469 7.32 20.53 -3.68
N ASN A 470 7.14 20.06 -2.43
CA ASN A 470 8.21 19.36 -1.71
C ASN A 470 8.07 17.83 -1.85
N PRO A 471 8.97 17.13 -2.58
CA PRO A 471 8.86 15.70 -2.82
C PRO A 471 8.95 14.86 -1.53
N GLY A 472 9.68 15.34 -0.51
CA GLY A 472 9.74 14.67 0.79
C GLY A 472 8.39 14.69 1.50
N VAL A 473 7.71 15.83 1.47
CA VAL A 473 6.36 16.01 2.07
C VAL A 473 5.33 15.20 1.30
N ARG A 474 5.36 15.26 -0.04
CA ARG A 474 4.41 14.55 -0.91
C ARG A 474 4.39 13.03 -0.70
N ARG A 475 5.50 12.43 -0.25
CA ARG A 475 5.56 11.00 0.10
C ARG A 475 4.86 10.66 1.41
N LEU A 476 4.80 11.60 2.35
CA LEU A 476 4.19 11.41 3.67
C LEU A 476 2.72 11.85 3.70
N ALA A 477 2.37 12.86 2.91
CA ALA A 477 1.05 13.48 2.86
C ALA A 477 -0.14 12.53 2.59
N PRO A 478 0.00 11.41 1.85
CA PRO A 478 -1.10 10.47 1.66
C PRO A 478 -1.56 9.77 2.96
N ASN A 479 -0.71 9.72 4.00
CA ASN A 479 -1.11 9.16 5.29
C ASN A 479 -1.78 10.25 6.17
N PRO A 480 -3.04 10.09 6.62
CA PRO A 480 -3.76 11.11 7.40
C PRO A 480 -3.08 11.54 8.71
N LEU A 481 -2.35 10.63 9.37
CA LEU A 481 -1.59 10.96 10.57
C LEU A 481 -0.42 11.88 10.21
N LEU A 482 0.35 11.51 9.21
CA LEU A 482 1.53 12.26 8.78
C LEU A 482 1.14 13.62 8.20
N LEU A 483 0.06 13.70 7.41
CA LEU A 483 -0.47 14.97 6.90
C LEU A 483 -0.85 15.93 8.03
N THR A 484 -1.36 15.40 9.14
CA THR A 484 -1.66 16.24 10.31
C THR A 484 -0.41 16.70 11.02
N VAL A 485 0.61 15.84 11.13
CA VAL A 485 1.92 16.24 11.67
C VAL A 485 2.52 17.35 10.81
N ILE A 486 2.49 17.21 9.48
CA ILE A 486 2.94 18.24 8.53
C ILE A 486 2.15 19.55 8.72
N ALA A 487 0.83 19.48 8.86
CA ALA A 487 -0.01 20.65 9.10
C ALA A 487 0.35 21.36 10.41
N ILE A 488 0.65 20.62 11.48
CA ILE A 488 1.09 21.16 12.77
C ILE A 488 2.48 21.82 12.63
N VAL A 489 3.43 21.17 11.94
CA VAL A 489 4.77 21.75 11.68
C VAL A 489 4.63 23.07 10.94
N PHE A 490 3.84 23.09 9.86
CA PHE A 490 3.59 24.30 9.07
C PHE A 490 2.88 25.38 9.88
N PHE A 491 1.93 25.02 10.73
CA PHE A 491 1.24 25.98 11.61
C PHE A 491 2.19 26.67 12.59
N ASN A 492 3.11 25.92 13.17
CA ASN A 492 4.06 26.47 14.15
C ASN A 492 5.15 27.33 13.51
N ARG A 493 5.56 27.00 12.29
CA ARG A 493 6.71 27.64 11.62
C ARG A 493 6.33 28.67 10.56
N GLN A 494 5.10 28.60 10.04
CA GLN A 494 4.64 29.29 8.83
C GLN A 494 5.37 28.88 7.53
N ASP A 495 6.26 27.89 7.61
CA ASP A 495 6.97 27.28 6.49
C ASP A 495 7.20 25.77 6.72
N LEU A 496 7.52 25.03 5.65
CA LEU A 496 8.05 23.67 5.76
C LEU A 496 9.53 23.69 5.41
N PRO A 497 10.41 23.02 6.18
CA PRO A 497 11.82 22.92 5.83
C PRO A 497 12.02 22.31 4.44
N GLU A 498 12.84 22.96 3.60
CA GLU A 498 13.26 22.40 2.31
C GLU A 498 14.12 21.14 2.49
N ASN A 499 14.95 21.13 3.53
CA ASN A 499 15.75 19.98 3.92
C ASN A 499 14.84 18.89 4.50
N ARG A 500 14.74 17.75 3.82
CA ARG A 500 13.88 16.66 4.28
C ARG A 500 14.32 16.11 5.64
N ALA A 501 15.63 16.07 5.92
CA ALA A 501 16.14 15.62 7.21
C ALA A 501 15.63 16.53 8.33
N GLN A 502 15.57 17.84 8.10
CA GLN A 502 14.98 18.79 9.04
C GLN A 502 13.46 18.65 9.13
N LEU A 503 12.76 18.38 8.02
CA LEU A 503 11.32 18.10 8.07
C LEU A 503 11.02 16.87 8.94
N TYR A 504 11.76 15.77 8.75
CA TYR A 504 11.60 14.57 9.57
C TYR A 504 11.94 14.84 11.04
N GLU A 505 12.94 15.67 11.32
CA GLU A 505 13.29 16.13 12.66
C GLU A 505 12.12 16.82 13.37
N GLU A 506 11.45 17.74 12.67
CA GLU A 506 10.28 18.46 13.19
C GLU A 506 9.08 17.51 13.35
N CYS A 507 8.88 16.58 12.41
CA CYS A 507 7.82 15.58 12.50
C CYS A 507 8.01 14.64 13.71
N VAL A 508 9.22 14.12 13.91
CA VAL A 508 9.58 13.32 15.09
C VAL A 508 9.38 14.13 16.37
N THR A 509 9.75 15.40 16.36
CA THR A 509 9.55 16.31 17.50
C THR A 509 8.07 16.46 17.85
N VAL A 510 7.19 16.67 16.86
CA VAL A 510 5.74 16.76 17.08
C VAL A 510 5.18 15.44 17.61
N LEU A 511 5.56 14.30 17.01
CA LEU A 511 5.11 12.97 17.44
C LEU A 511 5.56 12.63 18.88
N LEU A 512 6.76 13.03 19.28
CA LEU A 512 7.27 12.83 20.65
C LEU A 512 6.66 13.79 21.68
N ARG A 513 6.16 14.95 21.24
CA ARG A 513 5.45 15.93 22.08
C ARG A 513 3.98 15.57 22.27
N GLY A 514 3.35 14.89 21.32
CA GLY A 514 1.90 14.72 21.31
C GLY A 514 1.38 13.53 20.50
N GLY A 515 0.79 12.57 21.21
CA GLY A 515 -0.06 11.54 20.61
C GLY A 515 -1.51 11.95 20.47
N ARG A 516 -2.20 11.38 19.48
CA ARG A 516 -3.67 11.47 19.36
C ARG A 516 -4.31 10.53 20.38
N GLY A 517 -5.07 11.09 21.34
CA GLY A 517 -5.90 10.30 22.25
C GLY A 517 -6.20 11.00 23.58
N LYS A 518 -7.48 10.94 24.02
CA LYS A 518 -7.86 11.25 25.40
C LYS A 518 -7.34 10.11 26.29
N VAL A 519 -6.33 10.37 27.13
CA VAL A 519 -5.75 9.36 28.02
C VAL A 519 -5.48 9.93 29.42
N ASP A 520 -5.71 9.02 30.36
CA ASP A 520 -5.56 9.05 31.81
C ASP A 520 -4.34 9.84 32.32
N THR A 521 -4.63 10.78 33.23
CA THR A 521 -3.71 11.74 33.83
C THR A 521 -2.58 11.06 34.62
N ALA A 522 -2.77 9.82 35.07
CA ALA A 522 -1.82 9.07 35.90
C ALA A 522 -0.58 8.54 35.14
N GLY A 523 -0.68 8.30 33.83
CA GLY A 523 0.46 7.83 33.01
C GLY A 523 1.45 8.95 32.67
N LYS A 524 0.93 10.16 32.41
CA LYS A 524 1.68 11.36 32.05
C LYS A 524 2.76 11.75 33.07
N GLU A 525 2.51 11.53 34.35
CA GLU A 525 3.45 11.91 35.41
C GLU A 525 4.62 10.94 35.57
N ARG A 526 4.63 9.77 34.91
CA ARG A 526 5.71 8.78 35.09
C ARG A 526 6.80 8.87 34.02
N ALA A 527 6.53 8.78 32.72
CA ALA A 527 7.63 8.91 31.73
C ALA A 527 8.07 10.35 31.45
N ALA A 528 7.18 11.34 31.60
CA ALA A 528 7.60 12.75 31.53
C ALA A 528 8.60 13.11 32.65
N LEU A 529 8.56 12.38 33.76
CA LEU A 529 9.48 12.53 34.90
C LEU A 529 10.85 11.86 34.69
N LEU A 530 11.01 10.95 33.73
CA LEU A 530 12.16 10.04 33.66
C LEU A 530 13.14 10.35 32.50
N MET A 531 12.69 10.93 31.38
CA MET A 531 13.57 11.33 30.25
C MET A 531 13.06 12.56 29.46
N GLY A 532 13.93 13.56 29.27
CA GLY A 532 13.66 14.73 28.41
C GLY A 532 13.40 14.36 26.94
N LEU A 533 12.87 15.30 26.15
CA LEU A 533 12.57 15.10 24.73
C LEU A 533 13.80 14.64 23.92
N GLU A 534 14.97 15.23 24.20
CA GLU A 534 16.24 14.88 23.57
C GLU A 534 16.62 13.42 23.82
N ALA A 535 16.58 12.98 25.08
CA ALA A 535 16.95 11.63 25.47
C ALA A 535 16.05 10.57 24.81
N ARG A 536 14.74 10.87 24.67
CA ARG A 536 13.80 9.99 23.95
C ARG A 536 14.12 9.91 22.46
N ARG A 537 14.52 11.03 21.86
CA ARG A 537 14.93 11.09 20.45
C ARG A 537 16.23 10.32 20.20
N GLU A 538 17.26 10.53 21.02
CA GLU A 538 18.53 9.81 20.91
C GLU A 538 18.33 8.30 21.08
N LEU A 539 17.48 7.88 22.02
CA LEU A 539 17.13 6.47 22.23
C LEU A 539 16.49 5.87 20.98
N LEU A 540 15.49 6.54 20.40
CA LEU A 540 14.82 6.07 19.18
C LEU A 540 15.75 6.07 17.96
N ALA A 541 16.67 7.02 17.87
CA ALA A 541 17.73 7.03 16.86
C ALA A 541 18.64 5.79 16.97
N ALA A 542 19.06 5.45 18.19
CA ALA A 542 19.84 4.25 18.45
C ALA A 542 19.07 2.95 18.11
N VAL A 543 17.79 2.87 18.50
CA VAL A 543 16.92 1.73 18.15
C VAL A 543 16.74 1.61 16.63
N ALA A 544 16.45 2.72 15.95
CA ALA A 544 16.27 2.76 14.50
C ALA A 544 17.52 2.28 13.77
N TYR A 545 18.70 2.77 14.15
CA TYR A 545 19.98 2.33 13.58
C TYR A 545 20.19 0.82 13.77
N GLN A 546 19.98 0.31 14.98
CA GLN A 546 20.15 -1.12 15.28
C GLN A 546 19.17 -2.01 14.50
N MET A 547 17.90 -1.60 14.37
CA MET A 547 16.92 -2.28 13.53
C MET A 547 17.33 -2.25 12.06
N HIS A 548 17.79 -1.10 11.58
CA HIS A 548 18.18 -0.92 10.18
C HIS A 548 19.44 -1.74 9.82
N MET A 549 20.36 -1.95 10.76
CA MET A 549 21.51 -2.84 10.63
C MET A 549 21.14 -4.31 10.39
N GLY A 550 19.97 -4.75 10.84
CA GLY A 550 19.47 -6.10 10.59
C GLY A 550 18.88 -6.31 9.17
N GLY A 551 18.85 -5.28 8.33
CA GLY A 551 18.28 -5.34 6.98
C GLY A 551 16.75 -5.42 6.97
N GLU A 552 16.18 -5.75 5.81
CA GLU A 552 14.71 -5.75 5.62
C GLU A 552 13.95 -6.69 6.58
N GLN A 553 14.60 -7.77 7.02
CA GLN A 553 14.01 -8.74 7.95
C GLN A 553 13.80 -8.15 9.36
N HIS A 554 14.54 -7.08 9.70
CA HIS A 554 14.48 -6.37 10.98
C HIS A 554 13.73 -5.03 10.87
N LYS A 555 12.82 -4.90 9.89
CA LYS A 555 11.75 -3.89 9.93
C LYS A 555 10.93 -3.99 11.21
N LEU A 556 10.86 -5.19 11.78
CA LEU A 556 10.24 -5.49 13.06
C LEU A 556 11.28 -6.02 14.06
N ILE A 557 11.14 -5.65 15.33
CA ILE A 557 11.97 -6.10 16.43
C ILE A 557 11.11 -6.74 17.53
N ASP A 558 11.53 -7.89 18.06
CA ASP A 558 10.84 -8.53 19.17
C ASP A 558 10.88 -7.67 20.44
N ARG A 559 9.84 -7.76 21.26
CA ARG A 559 9.66 -6.94 22.47
C ARG A 559 10.83 -7.09 23.43
N ASP A 560 11.28 -8.32 23.64
CA ASP A 560 12.36 -8.63 24.57
C ASP A 560 13.68 -8.06 24.07
N ASP A 561 13.96 -8.19 22.76
CA ASP A 561 15.13 -7.60 22.11
C ASP A 561 15.09 -6.07 22.17
N LEU A 562 13.92 -5.48 21.96
CA LEU A 562 13.73 -4.03 22.04
C LEU A 562 13.93 -3.53 23.47
N GLU A 563 13.38 -4.23 24.47
CA GLU A 563 13.58 -3.94 25.89
C GLU A 563 15.06 -4.04 26.27
N GLN A 564 15.75 -5.09 25.81
CA GLN A 564 17.17 -5.29 26.05
C GLN A 564 17.99 -4.15 25.45
N ARG A 565 17.69 -3.72 24.23
CA ARG A 565 18.40 -2.62 23.55
C ARG A 565 18.16 -1.28 24.24
N ILE A 566 16.92 -1.00 24.64
CA ILE A 566 16.61 0.22 25.39
C ILE A 566 17.34 0.19 26.74
N SER A 567 17.26 -0.94 27.46
CA SER A 567 17.95 -1.12 28.74
C SER A 567 19.48 -0.95 28.60
N ALA A 568 20.09 -1.50 27.54
CA ALA A 568 21.51 -1.33 27.26
C ALA A 568 21.90 0.13 27.00
N TYR A 569 21.08 0.89 26.27
CA TYR A 569 21.29 2.32 26.03
C TYR A 569 21.14 3.15 27.32
N LEU A 570 20.20 2.77 28.19
CA LEU A 570 19.93 3.43 29.47
C LEU A 570 20.92 3.03 30.58
N GLY A 571 21.57 1.88 30.47
CA GLY A 571 22.47 1.30 31.48
C GLY A 571 23.53 2.30 31.99
N PRO A 572 24.34 2.93 31.11
CA PRO A 572 25.34 3.92 31.51
C PRO A 572 24.77 5.16 32.23
N ARG A 573 23.47 5.41 32.08
CA ARG A 573 22.75 6.57 32.62
C ARG A 573 21.85 6.22 33.80
N SER A 574 21.81 4.95 34.21
CA SER A 574 20.91 4.42 35.24
C SER A 574 21.68 4.00 36.49
N ALA A 575 21.03 4.06 37.65
CA ALA A 575 21.66 3.69 38.93
C ALA A 575 21.97 2.18 39.06
N SER A 576 21.27 1.33 38.30
CA SER A 576 21.50 -0.12 38.23
C SER A 576 20.92 -0.69 36.93
N GLU A 577 21.33 -1.91 36.54
CA GLU A 577 20.74 -2.64 35.40
C GLU A 577 19.24 -2.87 35.58
N GLN A 578 18.79 -3.18 36.80
CA GLN A 578 17.37 -3.36 37.09
C GLN A 578 16.58 -2.06 36.88
N ALA A 579 17.14 -0.92 37.29
CA ALA A 579 16.52 0.38 37.06
C ALA A 579 16.41 0.71 35.55
N ALA A 580 17.44 0.37 34.76
CA ALA A 580 17.40 0.54 33.30
C ALA A 580 16.31 -0.33 32.65
N ALA A 581 16.16 -1.58 33.10
CA ALA A 581 15.12 -2.49 32.62
C ALA A 581 13.70 -2.02 33.00
N ASP A 582 13.52 -1.52 34.23
CA ASP A 582 12.23 -0.97 34.67
C ASP A 582 11.86 0.29 33.86
N LEU A 583 12.83 1.15 33.56
CA LEU A 583 12.66 2.30 32.67
C LEU A 583 12.31 1.89 31.24
N ALA A 584 12.99 0.86 30.70
CA ALA A 584 12.72 0.32 29.37
C ALA A 584 11.28 -0.22 29.27
N ARG A 585 10.84 -0.99 30.26
CA ARG A 585 9.45 -1.50 30.35
C ARG A 585 8.43 -0.38 30.44
N ALA A 586 8.71 0.65 31.25
CA ALA A 586 7.84 1.81 31.36
C ALA A 586 7.73 2.56 30.03
N PHE A 587 8.84 2.80 29.34
CA PHE A 587 8.87 3.45 28.03
C PHE A 587 8.10 2.65 26.97
N LEU A 588 8.30 1.33 26.91
CA LEU A 588 7.59 0.45 25.97
C LEU A 588 6.09 0.38 26.22
N LYS A 589 5.64 0.53 27.47
CA LYS A 589 4.22 0.59 27.81
C LYS A 589 3.55 1.86 27.26
N GLU A 590 4.29 2.95 27.10
CA GLU A 590 3.74 4.22 26.62
C GLU A 590 3.80 4.42 25.10
N LEU A 591 4.73 3.75 24.42
CA LEU A 591 4.93 3.85 22.97
C LEU A 591 3.65 3.61 22.12
N PRO A 592 2.86 2.54 22.33
CA PRO A 592 1.68 2.23 21.51
C PRO A 592 0.53 3.25 21.62
N VAL A 593 0.48 4.01 22.72
CA VAL A 593 -0.67 4.85 23.06
C VAL A 593 -0.48 6.31 22.61
N HIS A 594 0.76 6.73 22.38
CA HIS A 594 1.07 8.17 22.34
C HIS A 594 2.03 8.66 21.26
N ILE A 595 2.77 7.82 20.54
CA ILE A 595 3.88 8.35 19.73
C ILE A 595 3.66 8.11 18.24
N GLY A 596 2.92 7.07 17.83
CA GLY A 596 2.63 6.79 16.40
C GLY A 596 3.89 6.77 15.53
N LEU A 597 5.04 6.45 16.14
CA LEU A 597 6.38 6.50 15.57
C LEU A 597 7.01 5.11 15.61
N LEU A 598 6.89 4.39 16.72
CA LEU A 598 7.28 2.99 16.89
C LEU A 598 6.12 2.26 17.57
N ASP A 599 5.45 1.39 16.82
CA ASP A 599 4.22 0.73 17.24
C ASP A 599 4.42 -0.79 17.30
N GLU A 600 3.62 -1.49 18.10
CA GLU A 600 3.50 -2.94 18.02
C GLU A 600 2.76 -3.31 16.72
N VAL A 601 3.46 -3.96 15.79
CA VAL A 601 2.95 -4.30 14.44
C VAL A 601 2.43 -5.74 14.41
N GLU A 602 3.14 -6.67 15.05
CA GLU A 602 2.75 -8.07 15.23
C GLU A 602 2.81 -8.42 16.73
N GLN A 603 2.28 -9.58 17.15
CA GLN A 603 2.31 -9.96 18.56
C GLN A 603 3.75 -9.93 19.10
N HIS A 604 4.00 -9.07 20.08
CA HIS A 604 5.33 -8.84 20.66
C HIS A 604 6.40 -8.36 19.66
N ARG A 605 6.03 -7.81 18.50
CA ARG A 605 7.01 -7.25 17.54
C ARG A 605 6.69 -5.81 17.21
N PHE A 606 7.68 -4.94 17.33
CA PHE A 606 7.58 -3.50 17.15
C PHE A 606 8.19 -3.07 15.82
N GLY A 607 7.60 -2.07 15.17
CA GLY A 607 8.08 -1.50 13.92
C GLY A 607 7.79 -0.01 13.85
N PHE A 608 8.62 0.75 13.12
CA PHE A 608 8.34 2.16 12.91
C PHE A 608 7.08 2.34 12.08
N SER A 609 6.26 3.34 12.41
CA SER A 609 4.98 3.61 11.75
C SER A 609 5.11 3.91 10.26
N HIS A 610 6.28 4.43 9.88
CA HIS A 610 6.71 4.61 8.49
C HIS A 610 8.21 4.36 8.38
N LEU A 611 8.63 3.68 7.30
CA LEU A 611 10.05 3.34 7.08
C LEU A 611 10.94 4.59 7.04
N SER A 612 10.46 5.69 6.45
CA SER A 612 11.23 6.94 6.40
C SER A 612 11.60 7.53 7.76
N PHE A 613 10.83 7.25 8.83
CA PHE A 613 11.25 7.64 10.17
C PHE A 613 12.37 6.75 10.70
N GLN A 614 12.34 5.45 10.42
CA GLN A 614 13.44 4.55 10.74
C GLN A 614 14.72 4.96 9.97
N GLU A 615 14.60 5.23 8.67
CA GLU A 615 15.71 5.69 7.82
C GLU A 615 16.30 7.02 8.35
N PHE A 616 15.44 7.98 8.67
CA PHE A 616 15.85 9.26 9.22
C PHE A 616 16.52 9.14 10.59
N LEU A 617 15.93 8.39 11.52
CA LEU A 617 16.46 8.21 12.87
C LEU A 617 17.79 7.43 12.84
N ALA A 618 17.93 6.45 11.95
CA ALA A 618 19.20 5.78 11.70
C ALA A 618 20.25 6.75 11.12
N ALA A 619 19.87 7.57 10.13
CA ALA A 619 20.75 8.58 9.54
C ALA A 619 21.23 9.60 10.58
N ARG A 620 20.32 10.09 11.43
CA ARG A 620 20.63 10.99 12.55
C ARG A 620 21.64 10.35 13.50
N TYR A 621 21.38 9.11 13.93
CA TYR A 621 22.30 8.40 14.83
C TYR A 621 23.72 8.36 14.27
N ILE A 622 23.87 8.03 12.98
CA ILE A 622 25.16 7.95 12.29
C ILE A 622 25.82 9.33 12.14
N ALA A 623 25.05 10.36 11.79
CA ALA A 623 25.55 11.72 11.61
C ALA A 623 26.15 12.31 12.90
N GLU A 624 25.62 11.91 14.06
CA GLU A 624 26.11 12.31 15.39
C GLU A 624 27.36 11.52 15.84
N GLN A 625 27.71 10.41 15.18
CA GLN A 625 28.91 9.63 15.49
C GLN A 625 30.21 10.25 14.94
N ARG A 626 31.33 9.64 15.31
CA ARG A 626 32.66 9.92 14.74
C ARG A 626 32.71 9.56 13.26
N GLU A 627 33.56 10.25 12.51
CA GLU A 627 33.67 10.07 11.04
C GLU A 627 34.01 8.64 10.59
N ALA A 628 34.63 7.82 11.44
CA ALA A 628 34.90 6.41 11.12
C ALA A 628 33.61 5.60 10.86
N VAL A 629 32.51 5.93 11.55
CA VAL A 629 31.20 5.27 11.35
C VAL A 629 30.59 5.66 9.99
N TRP A 630 30.98 6.81 9.44
CA TRP A 630 30.55 7.19 8.09
C TRP A 630 31.14 6.27 7.04
N ASP A 631 32.39 5.83 7.22
CA ASP A 631 33.03 4.93 6.25
C ASP A 631 32.31 3.59 6.20
N GLU A 632 31.91 3.04 7.36
CA GLU A 632 31.09 1.83 7.44
C GLU A 632 29.72 1.96 6.75
N LEU A 633 29.09 3.13 6.85
CA LEU A 633 27.84 3.43 6.14
C LEU A 633 28.09 3.57 4.63
N LEU A 634 29.12 4.31 4.24
CA LEU A 634 29.41 4.63 2.85
C LEU A 634 29.91 3.42 2.07
N ASP A 635 30.47 2.39 2.73
CA ASP A 635 30.79 1.10 2.09
C ASP A 635 29.53 0.31 1.69
N ARG A 636 28.35 0.68 2.21
CA ARG A 636 27.05 0.08 1.89
C ARG A 636 26.26 0.82 0.81
N TYR A 637 26.86 1.77 0.11
CA TYR A 637 26.18 2.63 -0.87
C TYR A 637 25.45 1.90 -2.02
N ARG A 638 25.83 0.64 -2.28
CA ARG A 638 25.24 -0.25 -3.28
C ARG A 638 23.99 -0.98 -2.79
N GLU A 639 23.83 -1.07 -1.47
CA GLU A 639 22.65 -1.66 -0.84
C GLU A 639 21.49 -0.68 -0.96
N SER A 640 20.43 -1.05 -1.69
CA SER A 640 19.22 -0.21 -1.86
C SER A 640 18.64 0.24 -0.52
N TRP A 641 18.69 -0.63 0.49
CA TRP A 641 18.24 -0.40 1.86
C TRP A 641 18.87 0.82 2.52
N TRP A 642 20.14 1.12 2.24
CA TRP A 642 20.90 2.21 2.88
C TRP A 642 20.91 3.52 2.08
N ARG A 643 20.38 3.54 0.85
CA ARG A 643 20.46 4.71 -0.04
C ARG A 643 19.81 5.94 0.58
N GLU A 644 18.60 5.83 1.11
CA GLU A 644 17.90 6.96 1.73
C GLU A 644 18.62 7.40 3.01
N VAL A 645 19.15 6.46 3.82
CA VAL A 645 19.94 6.78 5.02
C VAL A 645 21.17 7.62 4.68
N ILE A 646 21.89 7.31 3.60
CA ILE A 646 23.06 8.07 3.14
C ILE A 646 22.67 9.50 2.77
N VAL A 647 21.58 9.67 1.99
CA VAL A 647 21.08 10.99 1.59
C VAL A 647 20.64 11.81 2.81
N LEU A 648 19.88 11.20 3.72
CA LEU A 648 19.41 11.83 4.96
C LEU A 648 20.56 12.20 5.90
N CYS A 649 21.59 11.36 5.98
CA CYS A 649 22.79 11.63 6.78
C CYS A 649 23.50 12.87 6.26
N ALA A 650 23.72 12.96 4.93
CA ALA A 650 24.28 14.16 4.30
C ALA A 650 23.40 15.41 4.55
N GLY A 651 22.07 15.25 4.50
CA GLY A 651 21.09 16.29 4.81
C GLY A 651 21.19 16.83 6.25
N HIS A 652 21.38 15.93 7.22
CA HIS A 652 21.44 16.24 8.65
C HIS A 652 22.77 16.89 9.10
N LEU A 653 23.88 16.57 8.43
CA LEU A 653 25.19 17.11 8.78
C LEU A 653 25.27 18.64 8.58
N SER A 654 26.23 19.30 9.27
CA SER A 654 26.57 20.70 8.95
C SER A 654 27.08 20.82 7.51
N GLN A 655 27.06 22.01 6.92
CA GLN A 655 27.46 22.23 5.52
C GLN A 655 28.86 21.67 5.22
N GLU A 656 29.88 22.07 5.99
CA GLU A 656 31.26 21.59 5.81
C GLU A 656 31.36 20.06 5.93
N ARG A 657 30.68 19.47 6.92
CA ARG A 657 30.67 18.01 7.13
C ARG A 657 29.93 17.27 6.03
N SER A 658 28.90 17.88 5.43
CA SER A 658 28.16 17.30 4.30
C SER A 658 29.06 17.17 3.08
N TRP A 659 29.87 18.18 2.80
CA TRP A 659 30.82 18.16 1.68
C TRP A 659 31.93 17.12 1.90
N LEU A 660 32.46 17.01 3.12
CA LEU A 660 33.41 15.96 3.48
C LEU A 660 32.79 14.56 3.33
N PHE A 661 31.55 14.38 3.77
CA PHE A 661 30.81 13.13 3.65
C PHE A 661 30.61 12.72 2.18
N LEU A 662 30.20 13.66 1.32
CA LEU A 662 30.08 13.42 -0.13
C LEU A 662 31.43 13.17 -0.79
N GLN A 663 32.50 13.85 -0.37
CA GLN A 663 33.85 13.60 -0.87
C GLN A 663 34.31 12.16 -0.59
N ARG A 664 34.00 11.64 0.60
CA ARG A 664 34.25 10.24 0.95
C ARG A 664 33.40 9.29 0.11
N LEU A 665 32.13 9.63 -0.18
CA LEU A 665 31.24 8.80 -0.99
C LEU A 665 31.71 8.69 -2.44
N ILE A 666 32.07 9.81 -3.09
CA ILE A 666 32.52 9.77 -4.50
C ILE A 666 33.86 9.04 -4.69
N SER A 667 34.58 8.81 -3.59
CA SER A 667 35.84 8.07 -3.57
C SER A 667 35.65 6.55 -3.43
N ARG A 668 34.39 6.07 -3.32
CA ARG A 668 34.07 4.64 -3.19
C ARG A 668 33.99 3.95 -4.55
N GLY A 669 34.26 2.65 -4.54
CA GLY A 669 34.22 1.78 -5.70
C GLY A 669 35.58 1.58 -6.35
N ASP A 670 35.93 0.31 -6.56
CA ASP A 670 37.20 -0.08 -7.17
C ASP A 670 37.07 -0.18 -8.69
N THR A 671 35.88 -0.53 -9.17
CA THR A 671 35.56 -0.62 -10.60
C THR A 671 34.79 0.61 -11.11
N PRO A 672 34.83 0.91 -12.42
CA PRO A 672 34.04 2.00 -12.99
C PRO A 672 32.53 1.86 -12.77
N ALA A 673 32.00 0.63 -12.74
CA ALA A 673 30.59 0.38 -12.43
C ALA A 673 30.24 0.79 -10.99
N GLU A 674 31.06 0.34 -10.04
CA GLU A 674 30.93 0.68 -8.63
C GLU A 674 31.08 2.17 -8.38
N ARG A 675 32.03 2.84 -9.03
CA ARG A 675 32.20 4.29 -8.95
C ARG A 675 31.00 5.03 -9.53
N ALA A 676 30.47 4.59 -10.67
CA ALA A 676 29.28 5.19 -11.26
C ALA A 676 28.07 5.12 -10.30
N GLU A 677 27.88 3.99 -9.59
CA GLU A 677 26.84 3.85 -8.56
C GLU A 677 27.03 4.84 -7.40
N ALA A 678 28.26 5.06 -6.95
CA ALA A 678 28.60 6.00 -5.90
C ALA A 678 28.33 7.46 -6.33
N LEU A 679 28.75 7.83 -7.55
CA LEU A 679 28.53 9.15 -8.13
C LEU A 679 27.05 9.49 -8.27
N ASP A 680 26.22 8.52 -8.68
CA ASP A 680 24.78 8.71 -8.82
C ASP A 680 24.08 8.96 -7.47
N LEU A 681 24.46 8.21 -6.44
CA LEU A 681 23.97 8.45 -5.08
C LEU A 681 24.46 9.80 -4.54
N ALA A 682 25.74 10.13 -4.72
CA ALA A 682 26.32 11.40 -4.32
C ALA A 682 25.67 12.59 -5.04
N THR A 683 25.34 12.44 -6.33
CA THR A 683 24.61 13.45 -7.11
C THR A 683 23.21 13.66 -6.56
N SER A 684 22.54 12.58 -6.15
CA SER A 684 21.21 12.67 -5.53
C SER A 684 21.23 13.44 -4.21
N ALA A 685 22.21 13.16 -3.35
CA ALA A 685 22.42 13.93 -2.12
C ALA A 685 22.84 15.37 -2.41
N LEU A 686 23.77 15.61 -3.35
CA LEU A 686 24.26 16.94 -3.70
C LEU A 686 23.12 17.87 -4.13
N LEU A 687 22.27 17.44 -5.07
CA LEU A 687 21.21 18.30 -5.59
C LEU A 687 20.15 18.64 -4.55
N GLU A 688 19.95 17.77 -3.55
CA GLU A 688 19.10 18.10 -2.41
C GLU A 688 19.77 19.17 -1.53
N LEU A 689 21.06 18.99 -1.21
CA LEU A 689 21.82 19.94 -0.41
C LEU A 689 21.96 21.32 -1.07
N GLU A 690 22.16 21.39 -2.39
CA GLU A 690 22.36 22.66 -3.10
C GLU A 690 21.16 23.61 -3.01
N ARG A 691 19.95 23.07 -2.79
CA ARG A 691 18.72 23.87 -2.60
C ARG A 691 18.81 24.79 -1.39
N PHE A 692 19.41 24.32 -0.30
CA PHE A 692 19.39 25.03 0.98
C PHE A 692 20.78 25.27 1.62
N LYS A 693 21.83 24.60 1.13
CA LYS A 693 23.24 24.82 1.52
C LYS A 693 24.05 25.52 0.42
N GLY A 694 23.44 25.89 -0.71
CA GLY A 694 24.15 26.51 -1.83
C GLY A 694 25.09 25.56 -2.59
N GLN A 695 25.74 26.05 -3.64
CA GLN A 695 26.58 25.23 -4.52
C GLN A 695 27.74 24.59 -3.77
N GLY A 696 27.83 23.26 -3.85
CA GLY A 696 28.88 22.49 -3.17
C GLY A 696 30.18 22.45 -3.99
N PRO A 697 31.37 22.45 -3.35
CA PRO A 697 32.65 22.37 -4.05
C PRO A 697 32.86 21.02 -4.78
N ILE A 698 32.01 20.03 -4.48
CA ILE A 698 32.10 18.67 -5.00
C ILE A 698 31.45 18.49 -6.38
N ARG A 699 30.59 19.42 -6.82
CA ARG A 699 29.85 19.33 -8.09
C ARG A 699 30.77 19.11 -9.29
N GLY A 700 31.87 19.88 -9.35
CA GLY A 700 32.88 19.75 -10.40
C GLY A 700 33.58 18.39 -10.37
N GLN A 701 33.92 17.88 -9.17
CA GLN A 701 34.59 16.58 -9.02
C GLN A 701 33.69 15.43 -9.48
N ILE A 702 32.39 15.46 -9.12
CA ILE A 702 31.40 14.48 -9.58
C ILE A 702 31.29 14.50 -11.11
N ARG A 703 31.19 15.69 -11.69
CA ARG A 703 31.12 15.88 -13.15
C ARG A 703 32.36 15.31 -13.84
N ASP A 704 33.54 15.65 -13.35
CA ASP A 704 34.80 15.29 -13.99
C ASP A 704 35.10 13.78 -13.86
N GLU A 705 34.69 13.14 -12.74
CA GLU A 705 34.76 11.68 -12.58
C GLU A 705 33.78 10.95 -13.51
N ALA A 706 32.52 11.42 -13.56
CA ALA A 706 31.50 10.85 -14.43
C ALA A 706 31.91 10.92 -15.90
N LEU A 707 32.48 12.06 -16.32
CA LEU A 707 33.04 12.22 -17.66
C LEU A 707 34.17 11.22 -17.91
N ARG A 708 35.09 11.05 -16.95
CA ARG A 708 36.22 10.12 -17.10
C ARG A 708 35.78 8.68 -17.31
N ILE A 709 34.75 8.23 -16.58
CA ILE A 709 34.18 6.88 -16.75
C ILE A 709 33.49 6.76 -18.12
N LEU A 710 32.73 7.78 -18.52
CA LEU A 710 32.02 7.80 -19.80
C LEU A 710 32.99 7.73 -21.00
N GLU A 711 34.11 8.44 -20.92
CA GLU A 711 35.11 8.54 -21.99
C GLU A 711 36.27 7.53 -21.87
N LEU A 712 36.20 6.61 -20.91
CA LEU A 712 37.30 5.67 -20.62
C LEU A 712 37.68 4.83 -21.85
N ARG A 713 38.98 4.59 -22.01
CA ARG A 713 39.58 3.78 -23.08
C ARG A 713 40.60 2.78 -22.52
N PRO A 714 40.71 1.55 -23.08
CA PRO A 714 39.86 0.96 -24.13
C PRO A 714 38.39 0.84 -23.67
N VAL A 715 37.44 0.73 -24.61
CA VAL A 715 35.99 0.86 -24.33
C VAL A 715 35.53 -0.16 -23.29
N GLU A 716 36.12 -1.34 -23.33
CA GLU A 716 35.85 -2.49 -22.47
C GLU A 716 36.25 -2.24 -21.01
N SER A 717 37.03 -1.19 -20.72
CA SER A 717 37.43 -0.82 -19.36
C SER A 717 36.26 -0.36 -18.49
N ALA A 718 35.15 0.07 -19.09
CA ALA A 718 33.91 0.38 -18.38
C ALA A 718 32.74 -0.33 -19.08
N PRO A 719 31.78 -0.93 -18.36
CA PRO A 719 30.58 -1.48 -18.99
C PRO A 719 29.61 -0.36 -19.38
N ALA A 720 28.73 -0.60 -20.35
CA ALA A 720 27.73 0.37 -20.80
C ALA A 720 26.81 0.84 -19.68
N ALA A 721 26.42 -0.05 -18.77
CA ALA A 721 25.62 0.32 -17.60
C ALA A 721 26.29 1.42 -16.73
N ALA A 722 27.62 1.39 -16.59
CA ALA A 722 28.37 2.43 -15.89
C ALA A 722 28.35 3.74 -16.67
N ARG A 723 28.59 3.70 -17.99
CA ARG A 723 28.55 4.88 -18.86
C ARG A 723 27.17 5.53 -18.91
N VAL A 724 26.11 4.73 -19.00
CA VAL A 724 24.71 5.21 -18.97
C VAL A 724 24.42 5.93 -17.66
N ARG A 725 24.83 5.34 -16.52
CA ARG A 725 24.67 5.98 -15.21
C ARG A 725 25.46 7.29 -15.11
N CYS A 726 26.70 7.32 -15.59
CA CYS A 726 27.50 8.55 -15.66
C CYS A 726 26.88 9.60 -16.59
N GLY A 727 26.30 9.19 -17.72
CA GLY A 727 25.53 10.08 -18.61
C GLY A 727 24.34 10.74 -17.89
N ALA A 728 23.61 9.96 -17.09
CA ALA A 728 22.51 10.46 -16.26
C ALA A 728 23.00 11.39 -15.12
N VAL A 729 24.18 11.13 -14.54
CA VAL A 729 24.84 12.03 -13.59
C VAL A 729 25.16 13.36 -14.27
N LEU A 730 25.82 13.33 -15.43
CA LEU A 730 26.16 14.52 -16.21
C LEU A 730 24.92 15.32 -16.63
N ALA A 731 23.80 14.66 -16.93
CA ALA A 731 22.52 15.33 -17.20
C ALA A 731 22.10 16.26 -16.05
N ARG A 732 22.38 15.85 -14.80
CA ARG A 732 21.96 16.56 -13.58
C ARG A 732 22.98 17.59 -13.08
N VAL A 733 24.28 17.33 -13.28
CA VAL A 733 25.36 18.23 -12.81
C VAL A 733 25.95 19.11 -13.91
N GLY A 734 25.53 18.92 -15.16
CA GLY A 734 26.00 19.62 -16.36
C GLY A 734 27.01 18.78 -17.14
N ASP A 735 26.66 18.45 -18.39
CA ASP A 735 27.54 17.71 -19.31
C ASP A 735 28.52 18.68 -19.99
N PRO A 736 29.85 18.54 -19.77
CA PRO A 736 30.84 19.47 -20.30
C PRO A 736 31.31 19.10 -21.72
N ARG A 737 30.80 18.02 -22.32
CA ARG A 737 31.25 17.56 -23.65
C ARG A 737 30.85 18.59 -24.71
N PRO A 738 31.80 19.08 -25.54
CA PRO A 738 31.51 20.08 -26.55
C PRO A 738 30.45 19.62 -27.56
N GLY A 739 29.48 20.49 -27.82
CA GLY A 739 28.38 20.27 -28.74
C GLY A 739 27.39 19.19 -28.30
N VAL A 740 27.35 18.82 -27.01
CA VAL A 740 26.32 17.95 -26.42
C VAL A 740 25.19 18.77 -25.82
N CYS A 741 25.50 19.80 -25.04
CA CYS A 741 24.52 20.71 -24.44
C CYS A 741 24.55 22.13 -25.02
N ASP A 742 25.39 22.36 -26.02
CA ASP A 742 25.60 23.62 -26.71
C ASP A 742 25.73 23.42 -28.23
N LEU A 743 25.91 24.53 -28.95
CA LEU A 743 26.08 24.59 -30.40
C LEU A 743 27.45 25.22 -30.74
N PRO A 744 28.06 24.87 -31.89
CA PRO A 744 27.57 23.93 -32.90
C PRO A 744 27.69 22.45 -32.46
N PRO A 745 26.84 21.54 -33.00
CA PRO A 745 26.96 20.12 -32.73
C PRO A 745 28.26 19.54 -33.34
N PRO A 746 28.83 18.46 -32.78
CA PRO A 746 29.98 17.80 -33.37
C PRO A 746 29.57 17.11 -34.68
N MET A 747 30.28 17.41 -35.78
CA MET A 747 30.01 16.87 -37.12
C MET A 747 31.13 15.94 -37.57
N VAL A 748 30.77 14.85 -38.25
CA VAL A 748 31.70 13.85 -38.82
C VAL A 748 31.64 13.93 -40.35
N PRO A 749 32.77 14.16 -41.04
CA PRO A 749 32.80 14.22 -42.49
C PRO A 749 32.63 12.84 -43.12
N ILE A 750 31.76 12.76 -44.11
CA ILE A 750 31.45 11.56 -44.88
C ILE A 750 31.82 11.81 -46.33
N THR A 751 32.79 11.05 -46.85
CA THR A 751 33.38 11.28 -48.17
C THR A 751 32.41 11.08 -49.34
N GLY A 752 31.26 10.44 -49.12
CA GLY A 752 30.34 10.05 -50.19
C GLY A 752 30.90 8.93 -51.07
N GLY A 753 30.06 8.34 -51.91
CA GLY A 753 30.40 7.17 -52.73
C GLY A 753 29.17 6.43 -53.24
N SER A 754 29.40 5.37 -54.02
CA SER A 754 28.32 4.49 -54.49
C SER A 754 28.17 3.27 -53.58
N PHE A 755 26.94 2.97 -53.17
CA PHE A 755 26.60 1.80 -52.36
C PHE A 755 25.20 1.26 -52.73
N ILE A 756 24.89 0.04 -52.31
CA ILE A 756 23.54 -0.51 -52.42
C ILE A 756 22.79 -0.14 -51.13
N ILE A 757 21.82 0.77 -51.24
CA ILE A 757 20.84 1.04 -50.19
C ILE A 757 19.87 -0.15 -50.09
N GLY A 758 19.34 -0.45 -48.92
CA GLY A 758 18.45 -1.58 -48.67
C GLY A 758 19.22 -2.87 -48.40
N THR A 759 18.53 -3.99 -48.56
CA THR A 759 19.05 -5.33 -48.26
C THR A 759 19.03 -6.20 -49.51
N SER A 760 19.95 -7.16 -49.64
CA SER A 760 19.90 -8.15 -50.72
C SER A 760 18.79 -9.19 -50.48
N ALA A 761 18.39 -9.90 -51.54
CA ALA A 761 17.37 -10.95 -51.43
C ALA A 761 17.82 -12.10 -50.50
N ASP A 762 19.11 -12.46 -50.56
CA ASP A 762 19.71 -13.51 -49.73
C ASP A 762 19.73 -13.11 -48.25
N GLU A 763 20.18 -11.89 -47.95
CA GLU A 763 20.16 -11.35 -46.58
C GLU A 763 18.73 -11.27 -46.02
N ILE A 764 17.73 -10.89 -46.82
CA ILE A 764 16.32 -10.89 -46.37
C ILE A 764 15.81 -12.30 -46.12
N ALA A 765 16.16 -13.29 -46.95
CA ALA A 765 15.68 -14.66 -46.77
C ALA A 765 16.18 -15.27 -45.45
N GLU A 766 17.49 -15.20 -45.17
CA GLU A 766 18.08 -15.69 -43.93
C GLU A 766 17.47 -15.01 -42.71
N PHE A 767 17.37 -13.70 -42.78
CA PHE A 767 16.84 -12.88 -41.71
C PHE A 767 15.35 -13.07 -41.44
N THR A 768 14.54 -13.31 -42.49
CA THR A 768 13.10 -13.52 -42.34
C THR A 768 12.84 -14.76 -41.49
N GLU A 769 13.61 -15.82 -41.68
CA GLU A 769 13.51 -17.03 -40.86
C GLU A 769 13.94 -16.77 -39.40
N GLN A 770 15.02 -16.00 -39.19
CA GLN A 770 15.44 -15.61 -37.84
C GLN A 770 14.36 -14.78 -37.12
N TYR A 771 13.75 -13.82 -37.81
CA TYR A 771 12.71 -12.97 -37.24
C TYR A 771 11.43 -13.75 -36.93
N LEU A 772 11.01 -14.64 -37.83
CA LEU A 772 9.85 -15.51 -37.59
C LEU A 772 10.10 -16.47 -36.43
N ALA A 773 11.31 -16.99 -36.25
CA ALA A 773 11.66 -17.80 -35.09
C ALA A 773 11.54 -17.02 -33.78
N GLU A 774 12.06 -15.78 -33.72
CA GLU A 774 11.88 -14.91 -32.55
C GLU A 774 10.42 -14.54 -32.32
N TYR A 775 9.66 -14.26 -33.39
CA TYR A 775 8.26 -13.90 -33.29
C TYR A 775 7.41 -15.06 -32.76
N ARG A 776 7.60 -16.28 -33.31
CA ARG A 776 6.95 -17.51 -32.85
C ARG A 776 7.25 -17.83 -31.39
N ALA A 777 8.42 -17.46 -30.89
CA ALA A 777 8.78 -17.64 -29.48
C ALA A 777 8.09 -16.62 -28.55
N ALA A 778 7.62 -15.49 -29.07
CA ALA A 778 7.05 -14.39 -28.30
C ALA A 778 5.51 -14.31 -28.35
N VAL A 779 4.85 -15.16 -29.15
CA VAL A 779 3.38 -15.20 -29.28
C VAL A 779 2.87 -16.63 -29.13
N ASP A 780 1.70 -16.79 -28.49
CA ASP A 780 1.11 -18.12 -28.27
C ASP A 780 0.72 -18.82 -29.58
N THR A 781 0.25 -18.05 -30.57
CA THR A 781 -0.07 -18.54 -31.91
C THR A 781 0.28 -17.49 -32.97
N LEU A 782 1.08 -17.89 -33.97
CA LEU A 782 1.31 -17.13 -35.20
C LEU A 782 0.54 -17.83 -36.33
N ASP A 783 -0.44 -17.15 -36.93
CA ASP A 783 -1.15 -17.71 -38.08
C ASP A 783 -0.39 -17.49 -39.40
N ALA A 784 -0.81 -18.20 -40.45
CA ALA A 784 -0.16 -18.13 -41.75
C ALA A 784 -0.32 -16.76 -42.44
N GLU A 785 -1.37 -16.00 -42.11
CA GLU A 785 -1.60 -14.68 -42.69
C GLU A 785 -0.62 -13.66 -42.10
N GLN A 786 -0.45 -13.66 -40.77
CA GLN A 786 0.52 -12.85 -40.05
C GLN A 786 1.96 -13.17 -40.47
N GLU A 787 2.29 -14.45 -40.63
CA GLU A 787 3.59 -14.87 -41.15
C GLU A 787 3.82 -14.32 -42.57
N GLN A 788 2.83 -14.43 -43.45
CA GLN A 788 2.94 -13.89 -44.81
C GLN A 788 3.07 -12.36 -44.82
N GLN A 789 2.32 -11.64 -43.97
CA GLN A 789 2.43 -10.18 -43.84
C GLN A 789 3.83 -9.75 -43.40
N ILE A 790 4.45 -10.49 -42.47
CA ILE A 790 5.85 -10.28 -42.06
C ILE A 790 6.79 -10.49 -43.25
N ARG A 791 6.63 -11.58 -44.00
CA ARG A 791 7.45 -11.88 -45.18
C ARG A 791 7.34 -10.77 -46.23
N ASP A 792 6.12 -10.33 -46.55
CA ASP A 792 5.86 -9.28 -47.53
C ASP A 792 6.45 -7.92 -47.09
N PHE A 793 6.30 -7.58 -45.80
CA PHE A 793 6.89 -6.38 -45.22
C PHE A 793 8.42 -6.35 -45.36
N LEU A 794 9.09 -7.48 -45.08
CA LEU A 794 10.55 -7.58 -45.16
C LEU A 794 11.06 -7.64 -46.60
N GLN A 795 10.31 -8.24 -47.52
CA GLN A 795 10.62 -8.21 -48.96
C GLN A 795 10.63 -6.78 -49.51
N GLY A 796 9.82 -5.87 -48.95
CA GLY A 796 9.83 -4.45 -49.31
C GLY A 796 11.17 -3.74 -49.04
N TRP A 797 12.10 -4.35 -48.30
CA TRP A 797 13.43 -3.80 -48.01
C TRP A 797 14.48 -4.24 -49.02
N ILE A 798 14.12 -5.11 -49.97
CA ILE A 798 15.02 -5.57 -51.01
C ILE A 798 15.31 -4.45 -52.00
N ASN A 799 16.58 -4.16 -52.24
CA ASN A 799 17.02 -3.30 -53.32
C ASN A 799 18.34 -3.80 -53.90
N SER A 800 18.46 -3.70 -55.22
CA SER A 800 19.64 -4.16 -55.97
C SER A 800 20.28 -3.05 -56.81
N VAL A 801 19.74 -1.83 -56.75
CA VAL A 801 20.22 -0.69 -57.54
C VAL A 801 21.21 0.14 -56.71
N PRO A 802 22.44 0.36 -57.20
CA PRO A 802 23.40 1.21 -56.52
C PRO A 802 22.99 2.68 -56.57
N VAL A 803 23.25 3.39 -55.48
CA VAL A 803 22.98 4.82 -55.31
C VAL A 803 24.28 5.54 -54.98
N THR A 804 24.50 6.69 -55.61
CA THR A 804 25.66 7.53 -55.33
C THR A 804 25.28 8.67 -54.39
N VAL A 805 25.98 8.76 -53.26
CA VAL A 805 25.82 9.81 -52.25
C VAL A 805 26.97 10.80 -52.37
N ALA A 806 26.66 12.10 -52.45
CA ALA A 806 27.68 13.16 -52.47
C ALA A 806 28.36 13.31 -51.09
N PRO A 807 29.55 13.93 -51.00
CA PRO A 807 30.16 14.24 -49.71
C PRO A 807 29.27 15.16 -48.86
N PHE A 808 29.16 14.87 -47.56
CA PHE A 808 28.40 15.65 -46.59
C PHE A 808 29.00 15.45 -45.19
N GLU A 809 28.51 16.16 -44.19
CA GLU A 809 28.83 15.87 -42.80
C GLU A 809 27.57 15.47 -42.04
N LEU A 810 27.69 14.49 -41.16
CA LEU A 810 26.59 14.02 -40.30
C LEU A 810 26.95 14.29 -38.84
N ALA A 811 25.97 14.73 -38.05
CA ALA A 811 26.15 14.96 -36.63
C ALA A 811 26.55 13.65 -35.94
N ARG A 812 27.54 13.73 -35.06
CA ARG A 812 28.08 12.59 -34.30
C ARG A 812 27.02 11.91 -33.45
N TYR A 813 26.11 12.71 -32.90
CA TYR A 813 25.01 12.30 -32.03
C TYR A 813 23.67 12.80 -32.59
N PRO A 814 22.54 12.22 -32.15
CA PRO A 814 21.24 12.85 -32.29
C PRO A 814 21.22 14.22 -31.59
N VAL A 815 20.35 15.13 -32.04
CA VAL A 815 20.11 16.43 -31.41
C VAL A 815 19.62 16.21 -29.98
N THR A 816 20.22 16.88 -29.01
CA THR A 816 19.87 16.74 -27.60
C THR A 816 18.75 17.69 -27.18
N ASN A 817 18.12 17.40 -26.03
CA ASN A 817 17.15 18.30 -25.41
C ASN A 817 17.74 19.70 -25.16
N ALA A 818 18.99 19.81 -24.69
CA ALA A 818 19.64 21.10 -24.47
C ALA A 818 19.87 21.88 -25.77
N GLN A 819 20.24 21.21 -26.86
CA GLN A 819 20.37 21.87 -28.17
C GLN A 819 19.02 22.35 -28.69
N PHE A 820 17.98 21.52 -28.55
CA PHE A 820 16.63 21.90 -28.97
C PHE A 820 16.04 23.00 -28.08
N LYS A 821 16.43 23.08 -26.80
CA LYS A 821 16.07 24.18 -25.90
C LYS A 821 16.51 25.53 -26.46
N LEU A 822 17.70 25.61 -27.06
CA LEU A 822 18.19 26.87 -27.65
C LEU A 822 17.29 27.38 -28.79
N PHE A 823 16.64 26.47 -29.53
CA PHE A 823 15.63 26.82 -30.52
C PHE A 823 14.35 27.36 -29.87
N ILE A 824 13.85 26.70 -28.82
CA ILE A 824 12.69 27.16 -28.05
C ILE A 824 12.96 28.56 -27.46
N ASP A 825 14.10 28.73 -26.79
CA ASP A 825 14.51 29.99 -26.16
C ASP A 825 14.67 31.15 -27.16
N ALA A 826 14.93 30.83 -28.43
CA ALA A 826 15.02 31.77 -29.54
C ALA A 826 13.66 32.05 -30.22
N ASP A 827 12.54 31.81 -29.52
CA ASP A 827 11.17 31.94 -30.04
C ASP A 827 10.91 31.00 -31.24
N GLY A 828 11.51 29.81 -31.22
CA GLY A 828 11.49 28.84 -32.31
C GLY A 828 10.08 28.39 -32.72
N TYR A 829 9.11 28.44 -31.82
CA TYR A 829 7.72 28.06 -32.08
C TYR A 829 6.84 29.24 -32.56
N ASN A 830 7.45 30.36 -32.96
CA ASN A 830 6.71 31.45 -33.58
C ASN A 830 6.32 31.11 -35.04
N PRO A 831 5.02 31.01 -35.37
CA PRO A 831 4.54 30.57 -36.69
C PRO A 831 4.71 31.65 -37.78
N THR A 832 5.29 32.81 -37.45
CA THR A 832 5.62 33.88 -38.40
C THR A 832 7.09 33.93 -38.76
N SER A 833 7.92 33.12 -38.10
CA SER A 833 9.36 33.07 -38.33
C SER A 833 9.72 32.42 -39.67
N THR A 834 10.89 32.79 -40.18
CA THR A 834 11.40 32.34 -41.49
C THR A 834 11.80 30.87 -41.56
N TRP A 835 11.88 30.18 -40.42
CA TRP A 835 12.24 28.77 -40.36
C TRP A 835 11.04 27.82 -40.48
N TRP A 836 9.80 28.31 -40.39
CA TRP A 836 8.62 27.50 -40.69
C TRP A 836 8.23 27.68 -42.15
N ASP A 837 8.11 26.58 -42.89
CA ASP A 837 7.48 26.62 -44.21
C ASP A 837 5.96 26.83 -44.08
N GLY A 838 5.27 27.10 -45.20
CA GLY A 838 3.84 27.41 -45.17
C GLY A 838 2.97 26.28 -44.58
N VAL A 839 3.38 25.02 -44.72
CA VAL A 839 2.63 23.85 -44.22
C VAL A 839 2.93 23.64 -42.73
N GLY A 840 4.19 23.72 -42.32
CA GLY A 840 4.62 23.66 -40.92
C GLY A 840 4.04 24.81 -40.10
N ALA A 841 4.00 26.03 -40.63
CA ALA A 841 3.36 27.17 -39.97
C ALA A 841 1.84 26.99 -39.85
N ALA A 842 1.19 26.34 -40.82
CA ALA A 842 -0.23 25.98 -40.72
C ALA A 842 -0.44 24.92 -39.63
N TRP A 843 0.34 23.84 -39.66
CA TRP A 843 0.32 22.79 -38.63
C TRP A 843 0.55 23.35 -37.23
N LEU A 844 1.49 24.28 -37.06
CA LEU A 844 1.80 24.89 -35.77
C LEU A 844 0.61 25.69 -35.21
N ARG A 845 -0.20 26.32 -36.07
CA ARG A 845 -1.41 27.07 -35.67
C ARG A 845 -2.62 26.18 -35.41
N GLU A 846 -2.60 24.93 -35.87
CA GLU A 846 -3.70 24.01 -35.62
C GLU A 846 -3.73 23.57 -34.14
N PRO A 847 -4.89 23.67 -33.46
CA PRO A 847 -5.01 23.25 -32.07
C PRO A 847 -4.81 21.74 -31.93
N LEU A 848 -4.20 21.32 -30.82
CA LEU A 848 -4.07 19.90 -30.50
C LEU A 848 -5.48 19.33 -30.15
N PRO A 849 -5.84 18.14 -30.65
CA PRO A 849 -7.10 17.50 -30.30
C PRO A 849 -7.09 17.15 -28.79
N ARG A 850 -8.10 17.59 -28.03
CA ARG A 850 -8.29 17.14 -26.64
C ARG A 850 -8.54 15.63 -26.64
N ARG A 851 -7.61 14.84 -26.09
CA ARG A 851 -7.81 13.41 -25.83
C ARG A 851 -7.69 13.16 -24.33
N GLU A 852 -8.79 12.72 -23.72
CA GLU A 852 -8.87 12.31 -22.30
C GLU A 852 -8.50 10.83 -22.07
N GLN A 853 -8.04 10.08 -23.09
CA GLN A 853 -8.19 8.61 -23.08
C GLN A 853 -6.94 7.72 -22.92
N ASP A 854 -5.71 8.24 -22.84
CA ASP A 854 -4.53 7.35 -22.84
C ASP A 854 -3.64 7.45 -21.59
N GLY A 855 -4.11 8.01 -20.47
CA GLY A 855 -3.34 8.04 -19.21
C GLY A 855 -2.06 8.89 -19.23
N TRP A 856 -1.75 9.56 -20.35
CA TRP A 856 -0.66 10.52 -20.50
C TRP A 856 -1.21 11.95 -20.56
N ILE A 857 -0.57 12.87 -19.84
CA ILE A 857 -0.88 14.31 -19.90
C ILE A 857 -0.27 14.85 -21.20
N HIS A 858 -1.09 14.93 -22.26
CA HIS A 858 -0.70 15.58 -23.51
C HIS A 858 -0.59 17.11 -23.33
N ARG A 859 0.35 17.74 -24.04
CA ARG A 859 0.48 19.21 -23.96
C ARG A 859 -0.72 19.88 -24.63
N LEU A 860 -1.19 20.99 -24.06
CA LEU A 860 -2.35 21.73 -24.57
C LEU A 860 -1.99 22.66 -25.74
N GLU A 861 -0.70 23.02 -25.86
CA GLU A 861 -0.17 23.94 -26.86
C GLU A 861 1.09 23.34 -27.54
N LYS A 862 1.37 23.78 -28.78
CA LYS A 862 2.55 23.39 -29.57
C LYS A 862 3.65 24.46 -29.40
N ASP A 863 4.26 24.48 -28.22
CA ASP A 863 5.28 25.47 -27.81
C ASP A 863 6.66 24.83 -27.48
N ALA A 864 6.69 23.51 -27.36
CA ALA A 864 7.87 22.65 -27.15
C ALA A 864 7.55 21.22 -27.64
N PRO A 865 8.51 20.28 -27.80
CA PRO A 865 8.30 18.87 -28.22
C PRO A 865 7.32 18.10 -27.32
N GLU A 866 6.51 17.14 -27.79
CA GLU A 866 5.38 16.53 -27.04
C GLU A 866 5.70 16.05 -25.61
N PHE A 867 6.92 15.56 -25.34
CA PHE A 867 7.32 15.00 -24.04
C PHE A 867 8.36 15.88 -23.30
N TRP A 868 8.41 17.17 -23.59
CA TRP A 868 9.33 18.14 -23.00
C TRP A 868 9.40 18.14 -21.47
N ASP A 869 8.25 18.03 -20.80
CA ASP A 869 8.15 18.09 -19.33
C ASP A 869 8.26 16.72 -18.66
N ASP A 870 8.42 15.66 -19.46
CA ASP A 870 8.62 14.30 -18.96
C ASP A 870 9.99 14.18 -18.26
N PRO A 871 10.06 13.66 -17.02
CA PRO A 871 11.29 13.59 -16.25
C PRO A 871 12.33 12.59 -16.79
N ASP A 872 11.90 11.62 -17.59
CA ASP A 872 12.74 10.53 -18.07
C ASP A 872 13.29 10.78 -19.48
N VAL A 873 12.57 11.54 -20.32
CA VAL A 873 12.99 11.83 -21.69
C VAL A 873 13.09 13.32 -22.05
N GLY A 874 12.49 14.20 -21.26
CA GLY A 874 12.35 15.62 -21.53
C GLY A 874 13.52 16.48 -21.05
N ILE A 875 13.29 17.77 -20.81
CA ILE A 875 14.33 18.76 -20.51
C ILE A 875 15.07 18.51 -19.20
N ALA A 876 14.48 17.75 -18.27
CA ALA A 876 15.18 17.25 -17.08
C ALA A 876 16.42 16.40 -17.42
N ARG A 877 16.53 15.94 -18.67
CA ARG A 877 17.65 15.18 -19.25
C ARG A 877 18.28 15.97 -20.43
N PRO A 878 19.05 17.04 -20.17
CA PRO A 878 19.54 17.94 -21.21
C PRO A 878 20.44 17.29 -22.28
N ASN A 879 21.22 16.26 -21.91
CA ASN A 879 22.14 15.57 -22.81
C ASN A 879 21.56 14.30 -23.46
N HIS A 880 20.26 14.02 -23.26
CA HIS A 880 19.54 12.95 -23.97
C HIS A 880 19.04 13.46 -25.33
N PRO A 881 18.82 12.58 -26.32
CA PRO A 881 18.17 12.95 -27.57
C PRO A 881 16.81 13.59 -27.34
N VAL A 882 16.49 14.62 -28.11
CA VAL A 882 15.14 15.19 -28.15
C VAL A 882 14.16 14.19 -28.78
N VAL A 883 13.00 14.01 -28.15
CA VAL A 883 11.91 13.14 -28.62
C VAL A 883 10.56 13.86 -28.60
N GLY A 884 9.53 13.27 -29.22
CA GLY A 884 8.23 13.94 -29.34
C GLY A 884 8.26 15.10 -30.34
N VAL A 885 9.21 15.07 -31.27
CA VAL A 885 9.36 16.07 -32.33
C VAL A 885 8.75 15.54 -33.62
N SER A 886 7.89 16.34 -34.22
CA SER A 886 7.35 16.15 -35.56
C SER A 886 8.43 16.41 -36.62
N TRP A 887 8.16 15.98 -37.84
CA TRP A 887 9.03 16.28 -38.98
C TRP A 887 9.08 17.79 -39.25
N TYR A 888 7.95 18.49 -39.06
CA TYR A 888 7.88 19.95 -39.20
C TYR A 888 8.80 20.66 -38.19
N GLU A 889 8.74 20.28 -36.91
CA GLU A 889 9.64 20.80 -35.88
C GLU A 889 11.12 20.52 -36.20
N ALA A 890 11.42 19.31 -36.68
CA ALA A 890 12.78 18.90 -37.02
C ALA A 890 13.37 19.72 -38.19
N THR A 891 12.58 19.97 -39.23
CA THR A 891 12.99 20.81 -40.37
C THR A 891 13.09 22.29 -40.00
N ALA A 892 12.17 22.80 -39.18
CA ALA A 892 12.22 24.15 -38.66
C ALA A 892 13.48 24.38 -37.80
N PHE A 893 13.83 23.42 -36.95
CA PHE A 893 15.08 23.44 -36.18
C PHE A 893 16.31 23.53 -37.09
N CYS A 894 16.36 22.75 -38.19
CA CYS A 894 17.46 22.81 -39.15
C CYS A 894 17.58 24.17 -39.85
N ALA A 895 16.44 24.76 -40.26
CA ALA A 895 16.39 26.05 -40.91
C ALA A 895 16.82 27.17 -39.95
N TRP A 896 16.32 27.14 -38.71
CA TRP A 896 16.76 28.03 -37.64
C TRP A 896 18.25 27.90 -37.38
N LEU A 897 18.78 26.67 -37.25
CA LEU A 897 20.19 26.44 -36.94
C LEU A 897 21.11 26.98 -38.04
N THR A 898 20.71 26.82 -39.30
CA THR A 898 21.41 27.39 -40.47
C THR A 898 21.50 28.92 -40.37
N GLN A 899 20.41 29.58 -40.00
CA GLN A 899 20.36 31.02 -39.84
C GLN A 899 21.10 31.50 -38.58
N HIS A 900 20.98 30.76 -37.49
CA HIS A 900 21.54 31.08 -36.18
C HIS A 900 23.06 31.01 -36.18
N LEU A 901 23.63 29.90 -36.70
CA LEU A 901 25.08 29.74 -36.77
C LEU A 901 25.71 30.56 -37.89
N ASN A 902 25.04 30.65 -39.05
CA ASN A 902 25.51 31.39 -40.22
C ASN A 902 27.01 31.16 -40.53
N ASP A 903 27.45 29.91 -40.38
CA ASP A 903 28.85 29.47 -40.40
C ASP A 903 29.32 29.00 -41.78
N GLY A 904 28.54 29.30 -42.83
CA GLY A 904 28.79 28.86 -44.20
C GLY A 904 28.23 27.48 -44.55
N TYR A 905 27.56 26.80 -43.61
CA TYR A 905 26.90 25.52 -43.85
C TYR A 905 25.38 25.64 -43.91
N VAL A 906 24.75 24.71 -44.62
CA VAL A 906 23.30 24.48 -44.59
C VAL A 906 23.03 23.21 -43.80
N TYR A 907 22.37 23.37 -42.64
CA TYR A 907 21.92 22.28 -41.79
C TYR A 907 20.55 21.78 -42.25
N ARG A 908 20.37 20.46 -42.26
CA ARG A 908 19.16 19.78 -42.75
C ARG A 908 19.03 18.39 -42.15
N LEU A 909 17.87 17.76 -42.35
CA LEU A 909 17.75 16.31 -42.15
C LEU A 909 18.57 15.56 -43.22
N PRO A 910 19.17 14.41 -42.89
CA PRO A 910 19.75 13.51 -43.89
C PRO A 910 18.64 12.96 -44.79
N SER A 911 18.98 12.65 -46.04
CA SER A 911 18.20 11.68 -46.83
C SER A 911 18.36 10.28 -46.25
N GLU A 912 17.42 9.38 -46.54
CA GLU A 912 17.51 7.99 -46.12
C GLU A 912 18.76 7.30 -46.70
N ALA A 913 19.19 7.70 -47.91
CA ALA A 913 20.41 7.19 -48.53
C ALA A 913 21.67 7.71 -47.83
N GLU A 914 21.73 9.00 -47.47
CA GLU A 914 22.85 9.55 -46.69
C GLU A 914 22.95 8.90 -45.32
N TRP A 915 21.82 8.74 -44.63
CA TRP A 915 21.76 8.10 -43.32
C TRP A 915 22.28 6.66 -43.39
N GLU A 916 21.78 5.88 -44.35
CA GLU A 916 22.16 4.49 -44.51
C GLU A 916 23.61 4.32 -44.95
N TYR A 917 24.09 5.19 -45.84
CA TYR A 917 25.49 5.21 -46.27
C TYR A 917 26.41 5.45 -45.08
N ALA A 918 26.05 6.37 -44.18
CA ALA A 918 26.82 6.64 -42.98
C ALA A 918 26.86 5.44 -42.01
N ALA A 919 25.73 4.72 -41.86
CA ALA A 919 25.66 3.53 -41.02
C ALA A 919 26.38 2.31 -41.63
N ARG A 920 26.06 1.95 -42.89
CA ARG A 920 26.56 0.75 -43.59
C ARG A 920 28.00 0.91 -44.10
N GLY A 921 28.34 2.11 -44.56
CA GLY A 921 29.56 2.35 -45.35
C GLY A 921 29.58 1.55 -46.66
N THR A 922 30.71 1.61 -47.37
CA THR A 922 30.93 0.87 -48.62
C THR A 922 31.12 -0.64 -48.43
N LEU A 923 31.38 -1.08 -47.19
CA LEU A 923 31.52 -2.49 -46.82
C LEU A 923 30.18 -3.19 -46.57
N GLY A 924 29.05 -2.46 -46.58
CA GLY A 924 27.72 -3.06 -46.45
C GLY A 924 27.42 -3.61 -45.05
N ARG A 925 27.95 -2.98 -43.99
CA ARG A 925 27.79 -3.45 -42.59
C ARG A 925 26.32 -3.67 -42.22
N LEU A 926 26.01 -4.77 -41.53
CA LEU A 926 24.65 -5.05 -41.04
C LEU A 926 24.19 -4.03 -40.00
N TYR A 927 25.08 -3.67 -39.07
CA TYR A 927 24.88 -2.64 -38.05
C TYR A 927 25.95 -1.55 -38.20
N PRO A 928 25.78 -0.36 -37.59
CA PRO A 928 26.77 0.72 -37.68
C PRO A 928 28.20 0.30 -37.31
N TRP A 929 28.34 -0.61 -36.34
CA TRP A 929 29.61 -1.13 -35.83
C TRP A 929 30.13 -2.38 -36.57
N GLY A 930 29.39 -2.93 -37.54
CA GLY A 930 29.74 -4.16 -38.26
C GLY A 930 28.66 -5.24 -38.14
N ASP A 931 29.07 -6.51 -38.26
CA ASP A 931 28.15 -7.64 -38.42
C ASP A 931 27.89 -8.44 -37.13
N VAL A 932 28.52 -8.02 -36.03
CA VAL A 932 28.27 -8.59 -34.70
C VAL A 932 26.86 -8.22 -34.24
N THR A 933 26.12 -9.21 -33.75
CA THR A 933 24.73 -9.03 -33.27
C THR A 933 24.64 -7.98 -32.15
N PRO A 934 23.54 -7.21 -32.07
CA PRO A 934 23.38 -6.16 -31.05
C PRO A 934 23.34 -6.71 -29.63
N ASP A 935 24.00 -6.01 -28.70
CA ASP A 935 23.96 -6.27 -27.26
C ASP A 935 23.88 -4.95 -26.47
N GLY A 936 23.75 -5.07 -25.15
CA GLY A 936 23.66 -3.91 -24.26
C GLY A 936 24.93 -3.05 -24.19
N GLU A 937 26.05 -3.48 -24.79
CA GLU A 937 27.28 -2.70 -24.84
C GLU A 937 27.34 -1.77 -26.06
N ARG A 938 26.61 -2.09 -27.13
CA ARG A 938 26.65 -1.37 -28.42
C ARG A 938 25.44 -0.46 -28.67
N ALA A 939 24.29 -0.74 -28.06
CA ALA A 939 23.09 0.07 -28.28
C ALA A 939 22.11 0.05 -27.11
N ASN A 940 21.31 1.11 -27.01
CA ASN A 940 20.12 1.15 -26.15
C ASN A 940 18.89 0.66 -26.95
N TYR A 941 18.35 -0.51 -26.57
CA TYR A 941 17.20 -1.14 -27.22
C TYR A 941 16.52 -2.13 -26.26
N ARG A 942 15.32 -2.65 -26.60
CA ARG A 942 14.52 -3.55 -25.73
C ARG A 942 14.34 -3.04 -24.28
N ARG A 943 14.32 -1.71 -24.08
CA ARG A 943 14.27 -1.06 -22.77
C ARG A 943 15.39 -1.47 -21.82
N ASN A 944 16.56 -1.86 -22.33
CA ASN A 944 17.70 -2.26 -21.49
C ASN A 944 18.16 -1.15 -20.53
N ALA A 945 17.90 0.12 -20.86
CA ALA A 945 18.11 1.29 -20.00
C ALA A 945 16.80 1.98 -19.55
N GLY A 946 15.63 1.35 -19.75
CA GLY A 946 14.32 1.92 -19.44
C GLY A 946 13.79 2.87 -20.52
N TYR A 947 14.50 3.97 -20.81
CA TYR A 947 14.13 5.04 -21.76
C TYR A 947 15.33 5.46 -22.64
N THR A 948 15.35 6.69 -23.17
CA THR A 948 16.52 7.26 -23.83
C THR A 948 17.70 7.38 -22.86
N THR A 949 18.91 7.35 -23.40
CA THR A 949 20.15 7.58 -22.65
C THR A 949 20.86 8.82 -23.17
N ALA A 950 21.73 9.41 -22.34
CA ALA A 950 22.63 10.46 -22.78
C ALA A 950 23.41 10.02 -24.03
N VAL A 951 23.60 10.92 -24.97
CA VAL A 951 24.28 10.61 -26.23
C VAL A 951 25.72 10.15 -25.99
N GLY A 952 26.19 9.19 -26.79
CA GLY A 952 27.55 8.67 -26.74
C GLY A 952 27.85 7.67 -25.61
N CYS A 953 26.85 7.13 -24.94
CA CYS A 953 27.05 6.10 -23.90
C CYS A 953 27.50 4.73 -24.47
N PHE A 954 27.39 4.51 -25.78
CA PHE A 954 27.70 3.23 -26.43
C PHE A 954 28.85 3.36 -27.46
N PRO A 955 30.09 3.64 -27.03
CA PRO A 955 31.22 3.78 -27.95
C PRO A 955 31.57 2.51 -28.73
N ALA A 956 31.20 1.33 -28.25
CA ALA A 956 31.34 0.07 -29.01
C ALA A 956 30.35 -0.03 -30.18
N GLY A 957 29.29 0.78 -30.18
CA GLY A 957 28.31 0.89 -31.26
C GLY A 957 28.67 1.93 -32.31
N ALA A 958 29.90 2.48 -32.28
CA ALA A 958 30.33 3.49 -33.23
C ALA A 958 30.54 2.92 -34.63
N THR A 959 30.33 3.74 -35.66
CA THR A 959 30.93 3.47 -36.96
C THR A 959 32.45 3.70 -36.92
N PRO A 960 33.24 3.17 -37.87
CA PRO A 960 34.67 3.47 -37.97
C PRO A 960 35.00 4.95 -38.10
N GLU A 961 34.09 5.73 -38.68
CA GLU A 961 34.17 7.20 -38.81
C GLU A 961 33.86 7.92 -37.48
N GLY A 962 33.33 7.22 -36.48
CA GLY A 962 33.08 7.73 -35.13
C GLY A 962 31.67 8.25 -34.88
N LEU A 963 30.72 7.95 -35.76
CA LEU A 963 29.29 8.23 -35.56
C LEU A 963 28.72 7.31 -34.48
N LEU A 964 27.95 7.88 -33.55
CA LEU A 964 27.41 7.19 -32.38
C LEU A 964 25.89 7.25 -32.37
N ASP A 965 25.28 6.27 -31.72
CA ASP A 965 23.83 6.16 -31.54
C ASP A 965 23.03 6.13 -32.86
N LEU A 966 23.62 5.63 -33.95
CA LEU A 966 22.88 5.38 -35.21
C LEU A 966 21.95 4.16 -35.10
N ALA A 967 22.19 3.29 -34.13
CA ALA A 967 21.34 2.13 -33.86
C ALA A 967 20.82 2.20 -32.43
N GLY A 968 19.50 2.27 -32.28
CA GLY A 968 18.83 2.36 -30.99
C GLY A 968 18.78 3.78 -30.45
N ASN A 969 18.46 3.92 -29.16
CA ASN A 969 18.16 5.19 -28.50
C ASN A 969 16.90 5.87 -29.11
N VAL A 970 16.95 6.45 -30.31
CA VAL A 970 15.79 7.07 -30.98
C VAL A 970 15.78 6.79 -32.48
N TRP A 971 14.58 6.63 -33.04
CA TRP A 971 14.38 6.72 -34.48
C TRP A 971 14.71 8.14 -34.96
N GLU A 972 15.32 8.27 -36.12
CA GLU A 972 15.75 9.58 -36.63
C GLU A 972 14.96 9.95 -37.90
N TRP A 973 14.36 11.15 -37.89
CA TRP A 973 13.70 11.71 -39.07
C TRP A 973 14.68 11.91 -40.23
N THR A 974 14.23 11.53 -41.43
CA THR A 974 14.92 11.85 -42.69
C THR A 974 14.06 12.81 -43.53
N ARG A 975 14.67 13.46 -44.52
CA ARG A 975 13.92 14.29 -45.49
C ARG A 975 13.26 13.46 -46.61
N SER A 976 13.54 12.17 -46.69
CA SER A 976 13.07 11.30 -47.77
C SER A 976 11.61 10.92 -47.58
N GLU A 977 10.79 11.16 -48.59
CA GLU A 977 9.46 10.58 -48.69
C GLU A 977 9.56 9.05 -48.76
N TYR A 978 8.77 8.34 -47.96
CA TYR A 978 8.78 6.89 -47.94
C TYR A 978 8.17 6.34 -49.22
N ARG A 979 8.99 5.64 -50.01
CA ARG A 979 8.59 4.97 -51.25
C ARG A 979 9.17 3.56 -51.34
N SER A 980 8.52 2.72 -52.14
CA SER A 980 9.01 1.37 -52.45
C SER A 980 10.38 1.42 -53.12
N TYR A 981 11.14 0.34 -52.95
CA TYR A 981 12.32 0.09 -53.75
C TYR A 981 11.95 -0.40 -55.17
N PRO A 982 12.83 -0.24 -56.18
CA PRO A 982 14.21 0.26 -56.10
C PRO A 982 14.31 1.75 -55.73
N TYR A 983 15.41 2.13 -55.07
CA TYR A 983 15.63 3.52 -54.71
C TYR A 983 16.05 4.33 -55.93
N ASP A 984 15.33 5.41 -56.22
CA ASP A 984 15.69 6.39 -57.24
C ASP A 984 15.78 7.79 -56.60
N PRO A 985 16.98 8.40 -56.53
CA PRO A 985 17.13 9.76 -55.97
C PRO A 985 16.40 10.84 -56.80
N ASN A 986 16.03 10.56 -58.05
CA ASN A 986 15.44 11.53 -58.98
C ASN A 986 13.91 11.42 -59.09
N ASP A 987 13.27 10.49 -58.38
CA ASP A 987 11.81 10.32 -58.44
C ASP A 987 11.02 11.40 -57.68
N GLY A 988 11.73 12.36 -57.07
CA GLY A 988 11.17 13.46 -56.30
C GLY A 988 11.01 13.17 -54.81
N ARG A 989 11.42 11.99 -54.30
CA ARG A 989 11.38 11.68 -52.85
C ARG A 989 12.23 12.61 -51.99
N GLU A 990 13.26 13.22 -52.58
CA GLU A 990 14.14 14.20 -51.95
C GLU A 990 13.75 15.66 -52.23
N ALA A 991 12.79 15.90 -53.13
CA ALA A 991 12.66 17.17 -53.85
C ALA A 991 11.85 18.27 -53.13
N GLY A 992 11.37 18.03 -51.91
CA GLY A 992 10.52 18.99 -51.19
C GLY A 992 9.18 19.23 -51.92
N GLY A 993 8.09 18.71 -51.37
CA GLY A 993 6.73 18.97 -51.85
C GLY A 993 5.80 19.11 -50.66
N ASP A 994 4.48 19.19 -50.86
CA ASP A 994 3.52 19.28 -49.75
C ASP A 994 3.68 18.09 -48.79
N PRO A 995 4.21 18.31 -47.56
CA PRO A 995 4.48 17.22 -46.63
C PRO A 995 3.18 16.61 -46.09
N ALA A 996 2.07 17.36 -46.06
CA ALA A 996 0.83 16.95 -45.39
C ALA A 996 0.17 15.69 -45.98
N ARG A 997 0.54 15.31 -47.22
CA ARG A 997 0.03 14.11 -47.90
C ARG A 997 1.06 12.98 -48.00
N LYS A 998 2.20 13.13 -47.34
CA LYS A 998 3.34 12.23 -47.41
C LYS A 998 3.58 11.57 -46.08
N THR A 999 4.31 10.47 -46.12
CA THR A 999 4.97 9.91 -44.94
C THR A 999 6.47 9.95 -45.18
N PHE A 1000 7.23 10.25 -44.14
CA PHE A 1000 8.69 10.37 -44.23
C PHE A 1000 9.37 9.17 -43.59
N THR A 1001 10.48 8.76 -44.18
CA THR A 1001 11.26 7.64 -43.66
C THR A 1001 11.91 8.03 -42.33
N ILE A 1002 11.89 7.11 -41.37
CA ILE A 1002 12.66 7.15 -40.13
C ILE A 1002 13.63 5.97 -40.09
N ARG A 1003 14.83 6.19 -39.55
CA ARG A 1003 15.93 5.20 -39.51
C ARG A 1003 16.50 4.97 -38.10
N GLY A 1004 17.18 3.84 -37.90
CA GLY A 1004 18.03 3.57 -36.72
C GLY A 1004 17.42 2.73 -35.59
N GLY A 1005 16.11 2.64 -35.46
CA GLY A 1005 15.51 1.99 -34.29
C GLY A 1005 15.55 2.86 -33.04
N SER A 1006 14.87 2.43 -31.98
CA SER A 1006 14.73 3.19 -30.72
C SER A 1006 15.03 2.34 -29.49
N TRP A 1007 15.11 2.98 -28.32
CA TRP A 1007 15.31 2.36 -27.01
C TRP A 1007 14.32 1.24 -26.68
N ASN A 1008 13.10 1.27 -27.19
CA ASN A 1008 12.08 0.22 -27.03
C ASN A 1008 12.00 -0.76 -28.22
N GLY A 1009 12.82 -0.57 -29.25
CA GLY A 1009 12.79 -1.36 -30.48
C GLY A 1009 13.36 -2.77 -30.31
N ARG A 1010 12.94 -3.68 -31.20
CA ARG A 1010 13.51 -5.02 -31.35
C ARG A 1010 14.85 -4.95 -32.11
N PRO A 1011 15.79 -5.90 -31.93
CA PRO A 1011 17.12 -5.87 -32.57
C PRO A 1011 17.09 -5.72 -34.09
N ILE A 1012 16.09 -6.35 -34.72
CA ILE A 1012 15.78 -6.23 -36.14
C ILE A 1012 15.74 -4.78 -36.67
N LEU A 1013 15.27 -3.86 -35.84
CA LEU A 1013 15.09 -2.45 -36.19
C LEU A 1013 16.37 -1.62 -36.03
N LEU A 1014 17.42 -2.21 -35.44
CA LEU A 1014 18.74 -1.61 -35.28
C LEU A 1014 19.63 -1.79 -36.50
N ARG A 1015 19.23 -2.64 -37.45
CA ARG A 1015 19.97 -2.84 -38.70
C ARG A 1015 20.07 -1.53 -39.45
N ALA A 1016 21.20 -1.29 -40.10
CA ALA A 1016 21.43 -0.06 -40.84
C ALA A 1016 20.44 0.13 -42.03
N ALA A 1017 19.99 -0.96 -42.65
CA ALA A 1017 18.93 -0.94 -43.67
C ALA A 1017 17.50 -0.89 -43.10
N GLY A 1018 17.34 -0.95 -41.77
CA GLY A 1018 16.04 -0.88 -41.11
C GLY A 1018 15.36 0.46 -41.36
N ARG A 1019 14.13 0.41 -41.88
CA ARG A 1019 13.35 1.61 -42.22
C ARG A 1019 11.89 1.47 -41.82
N PHE A 1020 11.35 2.54 -41.30
CA PHE A 1020 9.90 2.74 -41.11
C PHE A 1020 9.49 4.07 -41.71
N HIS A 1021 8.20 4.39 -41.65
CA HIS A 1021 7.71 5.71 -41.97
C HIS A 1021 6.68 6.17 -40.97
N ASN A 1022 6.50 7.48 -40.91
CA ASN A 1022 5.39 8.08 -40.20
C ASN A 1022 4.90 9.35 -40.89
N TYR A 1023 3.71 9.79 -40.50
CA TYR A 1023 3.18 11.06 -40.94
C TYR A 1023 3.98 12.21 -40.30
N PRO A 1024 4.19 13.32 -41.01
CA PRO A 1024 5.08 14.40 -40.57
C PRO A 1024 4.58 15.14 -39.32
N ASP A 1025 3.30 15.04 -39.00
CA ASP A 1025 2.65 15.66 -37.83
C ASP A 1025 2.82 14.84 -36.53
N ARG A 1026 3.33 13.61 -36.63
CA ARG A 1026 3.40 12.68 -35.49
C ARG A 1026 4.55 13.02 -34.55
N ARG A 1027 4.23 13.09 -33.26
CA ARG A 1027 5.14 13.45 -32.18
C ARG A 1027 5.30 12.27 -31.22
N LEU A 1028 6.23 11.37 -31.54
CA LEU A 1028 6.35 10.07 -30.87
C LEU A 1028 7.49 10.06 -29.84
N LEU A 1029 7.27 9.37 -28.72
CA LEU A 1029 8.20 9.27 -27.56
C LEU A 1029 9.57 8.66 -27.90
N TYR A 1030 9.69 8.07 -29.08
CA TYR A 1030 10.86 7.32 -29.52
C TYR A 1030 11.43 7.83 -30.86
N VAL A 1031 10.95 8.97 -31.37
CA VAL A 1031 11.44 9.60 -32.61
C VAL A 1031 12.08 10.95 -32.30
N GLY A 1032 13.31 11.13 -32.77
CA GLY A 1032 14.14 12.33 -32.62
C GLY A 1032 14.75 12.79 -33.94
N VAL A 1033 15.88 13.52 -33.85
CA VAL A 1033 16.51 14.21 -34.98
C VAL A 1033 18.01 13.97 -35.01
N ARG A 1034 18.58 13.77 -36.19
CA ARG A 1034 20.01 13.90 -36.44
C ARG A 1034 20.24 14.87 -37.59
N LEU A 1035 21.26 15.70 -37.47
CA LEU A 1035 21.59 16.72 -38.46
C LEU A 1035 22.56 16.18 -39.50
N ALA A 1036 22.34 16.57 -40.75
CA ALA A 1036 23.34 16.56 -41.81
C ALA A 1036 23.64 18.02 -42.21
N ARG A 1037 24.85 18.30 -42.69
CA ARG A 1037 25.19 19.59 -43.29
C ARG A 1037 26.05 19.45 -44.53
N HIS A 1038 26.03 20.50 -45.33
CA HIS A 1038 26.87 20.67 -46.52
C HIS A 1038 27.21 22.15 -46.69
N LEU A 1039 28.28 22.45 -47.43
CA LEU A 1039 28.67 23.83 -47.70
C LEU A 1039 27.56 24.56 -48.47
N LYS A 1040 27.32 25.81 -48.11
CA LYS A 1040 26.45 26.71 -48.84
C LYS A 1040 27.12 27.03 -50.19
N VAL A 1041 26.50 26.56 -51.28
CA VAL A 1041 26.98 26.77 -52.66
C VAL A 1041 26.74 28.20 -53.10
#